data_AF-A0A166TA57-F1
#
_entry.id   AF-A0A166TA57-F1
#
_cell.length_a   1.000
_cell.length_b   1.000
_cell.length_c   1.000
_cell.angle_alpha   90.00
_cell.angle_beta   90.00
_cell.angle_gamma   90.00
#
_symmetry.space_group_name_H-M   'P 1'
#
loop_
_entity.id
_entity.type
_entity.pdbx_description
1 polymer ?
#
loop_
_entity_poly.entity_id
_entity_poly.type
_entity_poly.pdbx_seq_one_letter_code
_entity_poly.pdbx_strand_id
1 'polypeptide(L)'
;MAWNPAPATATATAAAAAAGCPVCRRPVERQDRACPRCGWQLRGGYVLGEVTAELRRAFDERLTQARRRRDLRAVARVLAALEHTDPDLPGRLAALVHGGPPSATALAAERTALAAERTALAAERTALAAERPARAAGRAATATPSGRVAGPVRPSPAPSLPAPSSAAPSSAVSELVVALSSLLRGVGSGGAGRITIVEFQPDAVVVSLLASGAGGVPGRPGVTRTWEWSELLPALPANRDARRLSLACGLGDDVQPGSLAPLLAAVEGTGATEILLVRPAVDWPMISQAVGVLADSLHRADDGPRVHQVRARRRESLGSAFDAALARVPLTVGYGLVVADVDPVTRQVRLRTRDLFAAGTVAAGGRPPTAEVTVAVPGLAPAELALAIVAGGPVGVHTGSDPYRWAPIAFGWAEVSPGSELRLRLALDGPGRVRFLEPDGVRVDNPGPGWPELLAHLPRYYGASPADVVCLVETAGTDQAVAPRLRLVEELLALVEAEHADPGSVRFAVLGFDDHDFLGGSRRGREPTVRAAGPGTVDQVRAELRDWRPSAPQHDFAAAIEDALAAAARLPWRRGAAAALVTVGARPPHPPRQEADDLTLPCLVRHDWRRIMDDLAAERGPRRVAVRGQPSADLAQAGPDAPARARAAWNALGADALLDLGTASARQVADALGLLTGPAGQPLPLPLGTGAAGAATGGAR
;
A
#
# COMPACT_ATOMS: atom_id res chain seq x y z
N MET A 1 -45.31 -89.30 47.30
CA MET A 1 -44.36 -88.43 48.00
C MET A 1 -42.99 -88.59 47.36
N ALA A 2 -42.58 -87.64 46.53
CA ALA A 2 -41.17 -87.41 46.21
C ALA A 2 -41.08 -86.02 45.56
N TRP A 3 -40.26 -85.13 46.12
CA TRP A 3 -39.49 -84.16 45.34
C TRP A 3 -38.47 -83.46 46.22
N ASN A 4 -37.24 -83.45 45.72
CA ASN A 4 -36.12 -82.57 46.07
C ASN A 4 -35.78 -81.85 44.75
N PRO A 5 -35.49 -80.53 44.75
CA PRO A 5 -34.09 -80.17 44.45
C PRO A 5 -33.55 -78.85 45.08
N ALA A 6 -32.24 -78.89 45.36
CA ALA A 6 -31.13 -77.94 45.16
C ALA A 6 -31.16 -76.45 45.64
N PRO A 7 -29.99 -75.89 46.08
CA PRO A 7 -29.84 -74.52 46.55
C PRO A 7 -29.43 -73.54 45.44
N ALA A 8 -29.98 -72.33 45.44
CA ALA A 8 -29.60 -71.24 44.55
C ALA A 8 -28.51 -70.35 45.18
N THR A 9 -27.29 -70.42 44.63
CA THR A 9 -26.25 -69.38 44.75
C THR A 9 -26.62 -68.19 43.86
N ALA A 10 -27.11 -67.11 44.46
CA ALA A 10 -27.26 -65.82 43.79
C ALA A 10 -25.98 -64.98 43.99
N THR A 11 -25.14 -64.93 42.96
CA THR A 11 -24.11 -63.91 42.77
C THR A 11 -24.76 -62.53 42.66
N ALA A 12 -24.73 -61.77 43.75
CA ALA A 12 -25.00 -60.34 43.73
C ALA A 12 -23.85 -59.60 43.04
N THR A 13 -23.87 -59.53 41.71
CA THR A 13 -23.20 -58.47 40.94
C THR A 13 -23.93 -57.16 41.21
N ALA A 14 -23.63 -56.55 42.35
CA ALA A 14 -23.90 -55.14 42.58
C ALA A 14 -23.06 -54.36 41.55
N ALA A 15 -23.74 -53.82 40.53
CA ALA A 15 -23.19 -52.80 39.66
C ALA A 15 -22.71 -51.64 40.55
N ALA A 16 -21.41 -51.61 40.83
CA ALA A 16 -20.76 -50.49 41.47
C ALA A 16 -20.72 -49.34 40.46
N ALA A 17 -21.85 -48.64 40.31
CA ALA A 17 -21.86 -47.31 39.74
C ALA A 17 -20.82 -46.50 40.52
N ALA A 18 -19.74 -46.10 39.84
CA ALA A 18 -18.68 -45.31 40.45
C ALA A 18 -19.33 -44.11 41.16
N ALA A 19 -19.30 -44.09 42.48
CA ALA A 19 -19.96 -43.07 43.27
C ALA A 19 -19.29 -41.73 42.99
N GLY A 20 -19.90 -40.90 42.15
CA GLY A 20 -19.42 -39.55 41.87
C GLY A 20 -19.64 -38.61 43.06
N CYS A 21 -18.92 -37.49 43.09
CA CYS A 21 -19.15 -36.44 44.07
C CYS A 21 -20.59 -35.90 43.96
N PRO A 22 -21.38 -35.82 45.05
CA PRO A 22 -22.77 -35.38 44.98
C PRO A 22 -22.92 -33.88 44.64
N VAL A 23 -21.86 -33.09 44.75
CA VAL A 23 -21.85 -31.65 44.43
C VAL A 23 -21.47 -31.41 42.97
N CYS A 24 -20.40 -32.04 42.48
CA CYS A 24 -19.87 -31.77 41.14
C CYS A 24 -20.09 -32.89 40.12
N ARG A 25 -20.67 -34.02 40.54
CA ARG A 25 -20.90 -35.25 39.77
C ARG A 25 -19.65 -35.93 39.21
N ARG A 26 -18.47 -35.34 39.36
CA ARG A 26 -17.19 -35.93 38.95
C ARG A 26 -17.00 -37.32 39.59
N PRO A 27 -16.53 -38.32 38.83
CA PRO A 27 -16.00 -39.55 39.40
C PRO A 27 -14.95 -39.23 40.47
N VAL A 28 -14.99 -39.97 41.57
CA VAL A 28 -14.02 -39.86 42.67
C VAL A 28 -13.52 -41.24 43.02
N GLU A 29 -12.26 -41.35 43.39
CA GLU A 29 -11.72 -42.63 43.81
C GLU A 29 -12.30 -42.99 45.18
N ARG A 30 -12.46 -44.30 45.45
CA ARG A 30 -12.99 -44.72 46.76
C ARG A 30 -12.18 -44.10 47.89
N GLN A 31 -10.86 -43.98 47.76
CA GLN A 31 -9.98 -43.48 48.82
C GLN A 31 -10.03 -41.96 49.06
N ASP A 32 -10.66 -41.18 48.17
CA ASP A 32 -10.72 -39.72 48.30
C ASP A 32 -11.53 -39.30 49.55
N ARG A 33 -10.90 -38.54 50.44
CA ARG A 33 -11.58 -37.96 51.62
C ARG A 33 -12.41 -36.73 51.26
N ALA A 34 -11.97 -35.98 50.26
CA ALA A 34 -12.66 -34.82 49.70
C ALA A 34 -12.54 -34.85 48.18
N CYS A 35 -13.53 -34.26 47.50
CA CYS A 35 -13.50 -34.17 46.06
C CYS A 35 -12.35 -33.25 45.62
N PRO A 36 -11.41 -33.71 44.77
CA PRO A 36 -10.25 -32.92 44.35
C PRO A 36 -10.63 -31.68 43.53
N ARG A 37 -11.88 -31.60 43.03
CA ARG A 37 -12.36 -30.49 42.19
C ARG A 37 -13.12 -29.42 42.97
N CYS A 38 -14.11 -29.82 43.77
CA CYS A 38 -14.95 -28.86 44.49
C CYS A 38 -14.67 -28.81 45.99
N GLY A 39 -13.77 -29.65 46.51
CA GLY A 39 -13.44 -29.73 47.94
C GLY A 39 -14.53 -30.34 48.81
N TRP A 40 -15.65 -30.81 48.23
CA TRP A 40 -16.72 -31.42 49.01
C TRP A 40 -16.22 -32.65 49.76
N GLN A 41 -16.48 -32.73 51.06
CA GLN A 41 -16.09 -33.85 51.88
C GLN A 41 -16.89 -35.11 51.47
N LEU A 42 -16.19 -36.09 50.89
CA LEU A 42 -16.79 -37.34 50.43
C LEU A 42 -16.90 -38.35 51.57
N ARG A 43 -15.99 -38.26 52.55
CA ARG A 43 -15.94 -39.11 53.73
C ARG A 43 -15.87 -38.25 54.99
N GLY A 44 -16.94 -38.32 55.78
CA GLY A 44 -17.00 -37.72 57.11
C GLY A 44 -16.18 -38.51 58.14
N GLY A 45 -16.03 -37.94 59.34
CA GLY A 45 -15.67 -38.73 60.51
C GLY A 45 -16.78 -39.73 60.87
N TYR A 46 -16.46 -40.72 61.69
CA TYR A 46 -17.46 -41.66 62.21
C TYR A 46 -18.46 -40.94 63.11
N VAL A 47 -19.74 -41.30 62.98
CA VAL A 47 -20.81 -40.88 63.89
C VAL A 47 -21.11 -42.06 64.81
N LEU A 48 -21.09 -41.84 66.13
CA LEU A 48 -21.48 -42.86 67.12
C LEU A 48 -23.01 -42.90 67.24
N GLY A 49 -23.60 -44.10 67.08
CA GLY A 49 -25.05 -44.31 67.19
C GLY A 49 -25.79 -44.36 65.83
N GLU A 50 -27.12 -44.40 65.88
CA GLU A 50 -27.96 -44.42 64.67
C GLU A 50 -27.96 -43.07 63.94
N VAL A 51 -28.09 -43.10 62.61
CA VAL A 51 -28.20 -41.88 61.78
C VAL A 51 -29.56 -41.22 62.02
N THR A 52 -29.59 -40.24 62.92
CA THR A 52 -30.80 -39.49 63.28
C THR A 52 -31.35 -38.65 62.11
N ALA A 53 -32.64 -38.32 62.16
CA ALA A 53 -33.27 -37.42 61.19
C ALA A 53 -32.59 -36.04 61.13
N GLU A 54 -32.10 -35.56 62.28
CA GLU A 54 -31.37 -34.30 62.38
C GLU A 54 -30.02 -34.34 61.65
N LEU A 55 -29.27 -35.44 61.78
CA LEU A 55 -28.01 -35.62 61.04
C LEU A 55 -28.24 -35.70 59.52
N ARG A 56 -29.32 -36.36 59.09
CA ARG A 56 -29.71 -36.39 57.65
C ARG A 56 -30.05 -34.99 57.16
N ARG A 57 -30.89 -34.26 57.89
CA ARG A 57 -31.24 -32.86 57.57
C ARG A 57 -30.01 -31.97 57.47
N ALA A 58 -29.11 -32.03 58.45
CA ALA A 58 -27.86 -31.25 58.44
C ALA A 58 -26.92 -31.64 57.28
N PHE A 59 -26.91 -32.90 56.87
CA PHE A 59 -26.19 -33.33 55.67
C PHE A 59 -26.82 -32.75 54.40
N ASP A 60 -28.14 -32.87 54.24
CA ASP A 60 -28.88 -32.39 53.07
C ASP A 60 -28.80 -30.87 52.92
N GLU A 61 -28.85 -30.13 54.03
CA GLU A 61 -28.64 -28.68 54.07
C GLU A 61 -27.23 -28.30 53.58
N ARG A 62 -26.19 -28.94 54.11
CA ARG A 62 -24.80 -28.70 53.66
C ARG A 62 -24.62 -29.05 52.19
N LEU A 63 -25.19 -30.16 51.74
CA LEU A 63 -25.11 -30.60 50.34
C LEU A 63 -25.82 -29.60 49.41
N THR A 64 -27.02 -29.16 49.79
CA THR A 64 -27.78 -28.15 49.06
C THR A 64 -27.03 -26.83 49.00
N GLN A 65 -26.47 -26.37 50.12
CA GLN A 65 -25.65 -25.16 50.17
C GLN A 65 -24.39 -25.27 49.29
N ALA A 66 -23.71 -26.41 49.30
CA ALA A 66 -22.53 -26.63 48.46
C ALA A 66 -22.86 -26.67 46.96
N ARG A 67 -23.96 -27.32 46.57
CA ARG A 67 -24.49 -27.30 45.19
C ARG A 67 -24.84 -25.87 44.77
N ARG A 68 -25.59 -25.15 45.60
CA ARG A 68 -25.99 -23.77 45.33
C ARG A 68 -24.79 -22.84 45.18
N ARG A 69 -23.80 -22.93 46.08
CA ARG A 69 -22.56 -22.12 46.00
C ARG A 69 -21.80 -22.40 44.72
N ARG A 70 -21.71 -23.66 44.31
CA ARG A 70 -21.09 -24.06 43.04
C ARG A 70 -21.81 -23.44 41.84
N ASP A 71 -23.14 -23.54 41.79
CA ASP A 71 -23.92 -22.95 40.70
C ASP A 71 -23.73 -21.44 40.64
N LEU A 72 -23.76 -20.76 41.79
CA LEU A 72 -23.53 -19.32 41.86
C LEU A 72 -22.16 -18.91 41.33
N ARG A 73 -21.13 -19.71 41.60
CA ARG A 73 -19.80 -19.49 41.06
C ARG A 73 -19.75 -19.68 39.54
N ALA A 74 -20.51 -20.62 38.97
CA ALA A 74 -20.66 -20.70 37.51
C ALA A 74 -21.44 -19.54 36.93
N VAL A 75 -22.58 -19.15 37.53
CA VAL A 75 -23.34 -17.97 37.10
C VAL A 75 -22.42 -16.76 37.08
N ALA A 76 -21.64 -16.54 38.14
CA ALA A 76 -20.70 -15.43 38.21
C ALA A 76 -19.59 -15.51 37.15
N ARG A 77 -19.07 -16.70 36.79
CA ARG A 77 -18.14 -16.89 35.66
C ARG A 77 -18.78 -16.61 34.30
N VAL A 78 -20.01 -17.06 34.08
CA VAL A 78 -20.75 -16.84 32.82
C VAL A 78 -21.01 -15.35 32.63
N LEU A 79 -21.55 -14.69 33.66
CA LEU A 79 -21.79 -13.24 33.64
C LEU A 79 -20.49 -12.45 33.44
N ALA A 80 -19.42 -12.85 34.12
CA ALA A 80 -18.10 -12.23 33.97
C ALA A 80 -17.50 -12.37 32.56
N ALA A 81 -17.89 -13.40 31.80
CA ALA A 81 -17.40 -13.66 30.44
C ALA A 81 -18.26 -12.97 29.37
N LEU A 82 -19.56 -12.85 29.60
CA LEU A 82 -20.56 -12.35 28.62
C LEU A 82 -21.09 -10.94 28.92
N GLU A 83 -20.49 -10.26 29.90
CA GLU A 83 -20.90 -8.93 30.41
C GLU A 83 -21.31 -7.99 29.25
N HIS A 84 -22.61 -7.61 29.21
CA HIS A 84 -23.28 -6.61 28.33
C HIS A 84 -23.87 -7.10 26.99
N THR A 85 -23.94 -8.40 26.73
CA THR A 85 -24.57 -8.88 25.47
C THR A 85 -26.09 -9.12 25.57
N ASP A 86 -26.61 -9.37 26.78
CA ASP A 86 -28.01 -9.75 26.99
C ASP A 86 -28.45 -9.36 28.42
N PRO A 87 -29.41 -8.42 28.59
CA PRO A 87 -29.86 -7.96 29.90
C PRO A 87 -30.67 -9.02 30.68
N ASP A 88 -31.28 -9.98 30.01
CA ASP A 88 -32.15 -11.00 30.62
C ASP A 88 -31.36 -12.25 31.06
N LEU A 89 -30.13 -12.39 30.58
CA LEU A 89 -29.25 -13.51 30.89
C LEU A 89 -29.10 -13.78 32.41
N PRO A 90 -28.93 -12.78 33.30
CA PRO A 90 -28.85 -13.03 34.74
C PRO A 90 -30.10 -13.73 35.29
N GLY A 91 -31.30 -13.34 34.83
CA GLY A 91 -32.56 -13.94 35.26
C GLY A 91 -32.70 -15.40 34.81
N ARG A 92 -32.33 -15.69 33.56
CA ARG A 92 -32.36 -17.06 33.02
C ARG A 92 -31.35 -17.97 33.71
N LEU A 93 -30.14 -17.47 33.98
CA LEU A 93 -29.12 -18.22 34.73
C LEU A 93 -29.53 -18.44 36.20
N ALA A 94 -30.17 -17.46 36.83
CA ALA A 94 -30.70 -17.57 38.19
C ALA A 94 -31.76 -18.67 38.33
N ALA A 95 -32.61 -18.85 37.32
CA ALA A 95 -33.63 -19.90 37.29
C ALA A 95 -33.04 -21.33 37.26
N LEU A 96 -31.76 -21.48 36.87
CA LEU A 96 -31.05 -22.76 36.79
C LEU A 96 -30.27 -23.11 38.07
N VAL A 97 -30.25 -22.23 39.09
CA VAL A 97 -29.54 -22.45 40.35
C VAL A 97 -30.32 -23.41 41.27
N HIS A 98 -29.64 -24.42 41.83
CA HIS A 98 -30.25 -25.31 42.80
C HIS A 98 -30.72 -24.55 44.05
N GLY A 99 -31.96 -24.80 44.48
CA GLY A 99 -32.58 -24.09 45.60
C GLY A 99 -33.22 -22.75 45.22
N GLY A 100 -33.41 -22.47 43.93
CA GLY A 100 -34.10 -21.29 43.42
C GLY A 100 -33.20 -20.09 43.17
N PRO A 101 -33.77 -18.99 42.65
CA PRO A 101 -33.01 -17.81 42.25
C PRO A 101 -32.20 -17.25 43.43
N PRO A 102 -30.93 -16.88 43.22
CA PRO A 102 -30.12 -16.27 44.27
C PRO A 102 -30.56 -14.85 44.58
N SER A 103 -30.32 -14.43 45.83
CA SER A 103 -30.36 -13.02 46.17
C SER A 103 -29.22 -12.28 45.47
N ALA A 104 -29.43 -10.99 45.17
CA ALA A 104 -28.40 -10.14 44.57
C ALA A 104 -27.11 -10.13 45.39
N THR A 105 -27.23 -10.13 46.73
CA THR A 105 -26.10 -10.17 47.67
C THR A 105 -25.28 -11.46 47.56
N ALA A 106 -25.94 -12.62 47.43
CA ALA A 106 -25.25 -13.90 47.29
C ALA A 106 -24.44 -13.97 45.98
N LEU A 107 -25.02 -13.49 44.88
CA LEU A 107 -24.33 -13.44 43.59
C LEU A 107 -23.17 -12.43 43.61
N ALA A 108 -23.37 -11.26 44.24
CA ALA A 108 -22.33 -10.24 44.40
C ALA A 108 -21.14 -10.79 45.21
N ALA A 109 -21.40 -11.52 46.30
CA ALA A 109 -20.36 -12.13 47.12
C ALA A 109 -19.49 -13.12 46.31
N GLU A 110 -20.10 -13.97 45.48
CA GLU A 110 -19.35 -14.91 44.63
C GLU A 110 -18.59 -14.19 43.49
N ARG A 111 -19.13 -13.10 42.93
CA ARG A 111 -18.37 -12.25 41.97
C ARG A 111 -17.13 -11.64 42.61
N THR A 112 -17.26 -11.14 43.84
CA THR A 112 -16.12 -10.61 44.62
C THR A 112 -15.10 -11.70 44.93
N ALA A 113 -15.55 -12.89 45.34
CA ALA A 113 -14.66 -14.03 45.60
C ALA A 113 -13.88 -14.45 44.34
N LEU A 114 -14.55 -14.52 43.18
CA LEU A 114 -13.89 -14.81 41.90
C LEU A 114 -12.91 -13.71 41.48
N ALA A 115 -13.23 -12.44 41.72
CA ALA A 115 -12.31 -11.34 41.45
C ALA A 115 -11.04 -11.45 42.31
N ALA A 116 -11.20 -11.75 43.61
CA ALA A 116 -10.09 -11.95 44.53
C ALA A 116 -9.20 -13.13 44.14
N GLU A 117 -9.79 -14.28 43.79
CA GLU A 117 -9.05 -15.46 43.31
C GLU A 117 -8.25 -15.15 42.04
N ARG A 118 -8.85 -14.41 41.09
CA ARG A 118 -8.15 -14.00 39.87
C ARG A 118 -6.97 -13.09 40.16
N THR A 119 -7.12 -12.15 41.07
CA THR A 119 -6.04 -11.26 41.50
C THR A 119 -4.90 -12.06 42.14
N ALA A 120 -5.23 -13.04 42.98
CA ALA A 120 -4.24 -13.92 43.60
C ALA A 120 -3.47 -14.74 42.55
N LEU A 121 -4.17 -15.38 41.60
CA LEU A 121 -3.55 -16.14 40.51
C LEU A 121 -2.70 -15.26 39.58
N ALA A 122 -3.12 -14.03 39.32
CA ALA A 122 -2.34 -13.08 38.52
C ALA A 122 -1.06 -12.67 39.25
N ALA A 123 -1.13 -12.43 40.55
CA ALA A 123 0.04 -12.14 41.38
C ALA A 123 1.02 -13.32 41.40
N GLU A 124 0.52 -14.55 41.57
CA GLU A 124 1.32 -15.77 41.54
C GLU A 124 2.01 -15.98 40.18
N ARG A 125 1.28 -15.82 39.05
CA ARG A 125 1.88 -15.87 37.71
C ARG A 125 2.94 -14.81 37.51
N THR A 126 2.73 -13.61 38.03
CA THR A 126 3.70 -12.51 37.94
C THR A 126 4.96 -12.82 38.73
N ALA A 127 4.83 -13.39 39.93
CA ALA A 127 5.95 -13.86 40.75
C ALA A 127 6.74 -14.97 40.03
N LEU A 128 6.06 -15.99 39.50
CA LEU A 128 6.69 -17.08 38.74
C LEU A 128 7.40 -16.58 37.46
N ALA A 129 6.82 -15.60 36.76
CA ALA A 129 7.43 -15.00 35.59
C ALA A 129 8.69 -14.20 35.94
N ALA A 130 8.72 -13.51 37.09
CA ALA A 130 9.88 -12.78 37.59
C ALA A 130 11.03 -13.71 38.04
N GLU A 131 10.71 -14.90 38.57
CA GLU A 131 11.72 -15.90 38.96
C GLU A 131 12.43 -16.57 37.78
N ARG A 132 11.75 -16.71 36.63
CA ARG A 132 12.29 -17.38 35.44
C ARG A 132 13.61 -16.78 34.91
N PRO A 133 13.75 -15.46 34.69
CA PRO A 133 15.02 -14.87 34.28
C PRO A 133 16.09 -14.97 35.37
N ALA A 134 15.73 -14.93 36.66
CA ALA A 134 16.68 -15.12 37.76
C ALA A 134 17.28 -16.53 37.79
N ARG A 135 16.47 -17.57 37.52
CA ARG A 135 16.95 -18.96 37.40
C ARG A 135 17.76 -19.21 36.12
N ALA A 136 17.43 -18.53 35.02
CA ALA A 136 18.20 -18.59 33.77
C ALA A 136 19.58 -17.93 33.92
N ALA A 137 19.65 -16.77 34.59
CA ALA A 137 20.92 -16.11 34.93
C ALA A 137 21.77 -16.95 35.92
N GLY A 138 21.13 -17.59 36.92
CA GLY A 138 21.81 -18.49 37.85
C GLY A 138 22.40 -19.75 37.21
N ARG A 139 21.79 -20.30 36.16
CA ARG A 139 22.35 -21.43 35.38
C ARG A 139 23.44 -21.02 34.40
N ALA A 140 23.43 -19.78 33.90
CA ALA A 140 24.52 -19.25 33.08
C ALA A 140 25.79 -18.98 33.91
N ALA A 141 25.64 -18.62 35.20
CA ALA A 141 26.76 -18.36 36.11
C ALA A 141 27.46 -19.62 36.64
N THR A 142 26.84 -20.80 36.56
CA THR A 142 27.46 -22.08 36.99
C THR A 142 28.16 -22.84 35.86
N ALA A 143 28.10 -22.34 34.63
CA ALA A 143 28.82 -22.88 33.48
C ALA A 143 30.05 -22.01 33.15
N THR A 144 31.05 -22.01 34.02
CA THR A 144 32.37 -21.44 33.71
C THR A 144 33.44 -22.43 34.15
N PRO A 145 34.33 -22.91 33.25
CA PRO A 145 35.40 -23.82 33.63
C PRO A 145 36.49 -23.05 34.38
N SER A 146 36.92 -23.64 35.50
CA SER A 146 37.96 -23.15 36.40
C SER A 146 39.30 -22.93 35.68
N GLY A 147 39.82 -21.70 35.76
CA GLY A 147 41.17 -21.29 35.31
C GLY A 147 41.71 -20.19 36.22
N ARG A 148 42.93 -20.39 36.74
CA ARG A 148 43.59 -19.66 37.85
C ARG A 148 43.92 -18.17 37.62
N VAL A 149 43.64 -17.37 38.67
CA VAL A 149 44.49 -16.38 39.41
C VAL A 149 45.23 -15.26 38.64
N ALA A 150 44.85 -13.98 38.89
CA ALA A 150 45.63 -12.98 39.69
C ALA A 150 45.09 -11.54 39.53
N GLY A 151 44.95 -10.80 40.65
CA GLY A 151 44.95 -9.32 40.68
C GLY A 151 43.84 -8.66 41.53
N PRO A 152 44.17 -7.93 42.62
CA PRO A 152 43.17 -7.25 43.44
C PRO A 152 42.89 -5.83 42.91
N VAL A 153 41.63 -5.53 42.61
CA VAL A 153 41.16 -4.15 42.35
C VAL A 153 40.09 -3.80 43.38
N ARG A 154 40.30 -2.66 44.05
CA ARG A 154 39.43 -2.07 45.08
C ARG A 154 37.99 -1.81 44.56
N PRO A 155 36.95 -1.99 45.39
CA PRO A 155 35.59 -1.61 45.03
C PRO A 155 35.37 -0.09 45.23
N SER A 156 34.79 0.55 44.22
CA SER A 156 34.16 1.87 44.31
C SER A 156 32.67 1.71 44.66
N PRO A 157 32.05 2.70 45.33
CA PRO A 157 30.72 2.56 45.94
C PRO A 157 29.61 2.54 44.89
N ALA A 158 28.57 1.75 45.17
CA ALA A 158 27.40 1.56 44.33
C ALA A 158 26.57 2.84 44.19
N PRO A 159 26.00 3.14 43.01
CA PRO A 159 24.98 4.17 42.88
C PRO A 159 23.66 3.68 43.51
N SER A 160 23.06 4.55 44.30
CA SER A 160 21.80 4.32 45.01
C SER A 160 20.66 4.03 44.04
N LEU A 161 19.99 2.89 44.25
CA LEU A 161 18.74 2.55 43.55
C LEU A 161 17.63 3.53 43.96
N PRO A 162 16.89 4.12 43.01
CA PRO A 162 15.71 4.90 43.35
C PRO A 162 14.58 3.98 43.84
N ALA A 163 13.85 4.46 44.84
CA ALA A 163 12.72 3.77 45.46
C ALA A 163 11.64 3.41 44.41
N PRO A 164 10.93 2.27 44.57
CA PRO A 164 9.86 1.87 43.67
C PRO A 164 8.68 2.85 43.81
N SER A 165 8.53 3.71 42.80
CA SER A 165 7.35 4.54 42.62
C SER A 165 6.13 3.64 42.42
N SER A 166 5.17 3.74 43.34
CA SER A 166 3.85 3.12 43.30
C SER A 166 2.99 3.76 42.21
N ALA A 167 3.26 3.41 40.94
CA ALA A 167 2.35 3.65 39.83
C ALA A 167 1.78 2.29 39.39
N ALA A 168 0.46 2.12 39.56
CA ALA A 168 -0.25 0.93 39.07
C ALA A 168 -0.06 0.78 37.54
N PRO A 169 0.25 -0.41 37.00
CA PRO A 169 0.56 -0.58 35.60
C PRO A 169 -0.72 -0.59 34.75
N SER A 170 -1.18 0.60 34.33
CA SER A 170 -2.32 0.75 33.40
C SER A 170 -1.87 0.80 31.93
N SER A 171 -1.08 -0.16 31.44
CA SER A 171 -0.86 -0.31 29.98
C SER A 171 -0.18 -1.62 29.58
N ALA A 172 -0.34 -2.70 30.35
CA ALA A 172 0.18 -3.99 29.92
C ALA A 172 -0.34 -4.27 28.50
N VAL A 173 0.52 -4.69 27.59
CA VAL A 173 0.12 -5.08 26.24
C VAL A 173 -0.64 -6.41 26.31
N SER A 174 -1.65 -6.63 25.46
CA SER A 174 -2.38 -7.90 25.42
C SER A 174 -1.47 -9.08 25.08
N GLU A 175 -1.58 -10.18 25.85
CA GLU A 175 -0.83 -11.43 25.63
C GLU A 175 -1.12 -11.99 24.23
N LEU A 176 -2.38 -11.92 23.79
CA LEU A 176 -2.82 -12.33 22.46
C LEU A 176 -2.12 -11.51 21.37
N VAL A 177 -2.06 -10.18 21.52
CA VAL A 177 -1.36 -9.30 20.57
C VAL A 177 0.13 -9.61 20.53
N VAL A 178 0.78 -9.84 21.67
CA VAL A 178 2.22 -10.19 21.72
C VAL A 178 2.50 -11.50 20.99
N ALA A 179 1.71 -12.54 21.27
CA ALA A 179 1.87 -13.85 20.62
C ALA A 179 1.61 -13.77 19.12
N LEU A 180 0.52 -13.11 18.69
CA LEU A 180 0.21 -12.90 17.28
C LEU A 180 1.33 -12.13 16.58
N SER A 181 1.85 -11.03 17.16
CA SER A 181 2.98 -10.30 16.56
C SER A 181 4.23 -11.16 16.42
N SER A 182 4.49 -12.08 17.37
CA SER A 182 5.61 -13.01 17.27
C SER A 182 5.41 -14.02 16.14
N LEU A 183 4.22 -14.61 16.05
CA LEU A 183 3.86 -15.58 15.02
C LEU A 183 3.88 -14.97 13.62
N LEU A 184 3.27 -13.79 13.45
CA LEU A 184 3.22 -13.06 12.19
C LEU A 184 4.61 -12.69 11.65
N ARG A 185 5.56 -12.38 12.54
CA ARG A 185 6.96 -12.13 12.16
C ARG A 185 7.63 -13.37 11.56
N GLY A 186 7.30 -14.57 12.04
CA GLY A 186 7.81 -15.82 11.48
C GLY A 186 7.28 -16.14 10.09
N VAL A 187 6.03 -15.77 9.81
CA VAL A 187 5.39 -15.94 8.48
C VAL A 187 6.01 -15.01 7.43
N GLY A 188 6.35 -13.78 7.82
CA GLY A 188 6.92 -12.78 6.92
C GLY A 188 8.31 -13.14 6.38
N SER A 189 9.14 -13.86 7.14
CA SER A 189 10.53 -14.17 6.78
C SER A 189 10.73 -15.27 5.71
N GLY A 190 9.71 -15.56 4.89
CA GLY A 190 9.81 -16.55 3.81
C GLY A 190 9.58 -18.00 4.24
N GLY A 191 9.20 -18.23 5.50
CA GLY A 191 8.66 -19.52 5.91
C GLY A 191 7.25 -19.69 5.35
N ALA A 192 6.97 -20.79 4.66
CA ALA A 192 5.62 -21.20 4.27
C ALA A 192 4.75 -21.60 5.48
N GLY A 193 4.92 -20.91 6.61
CA GLY A 193 4.27 -21.22 7.87
C GLY A 193 2.79 -20.89 7.79
N ARG A 194 1.96 -21.93 7.82
CA ARG A 194 0.52 -21.82 8.05
C ARG A 194 0.31 -21.76 9.56
N ILE A 195 -0.43 -20.76 10.03
CA ILE A 195 -0.80 -20.64 11.45
C ILE A 195 -2.26 -21.01 11.59
N THR A 196 -2.56 -21.95 12.48
CA THR A 196 -3.94 -22.28 12.86
C THR A 196 -4.27 -21.67 14.21
N ILE A 197 -5.35 -20.91 14.26
CA ILE A 197 -5.83 -20.24 15.47
C ILE A 197 -7.09 -20.97 15.92
N VAL A 198 -7.08 -21.51 17.14
CA VAL A 198 -8.24 -22.17 17.75
C VAL A 198 -8.76 -21.28 18.88
N GLU A 199 -9.88 -20.62 18.64
CA GLU A 199 -10.53 -19.76 19.62
C GLU A 199 -11.60 -20.53 20.39
N PHE A 200 -11.42 -20.61 21.71
CA PHE A 200 -12.38 -21.23 22.61
C PHE A 200 -13.32 -20.18 23.18
N GLN A 201 -14.54 -20.13 22.64
CA GLN A 201 -15.57 -19.20 23.06
C GLN A 201 -16.55 -19.87 24.04
N PRO A 202 -17.35 -19.10 24.79
CA PRO A 202 -18.38 -19.63 25.69
C PRO A 202 -19.41 -20.56 25.02
N ASP A 203 -19.72 -20.32 23.75
CA ASP A 203 -20.76 -21.05 23.02
C ASP A 203 -20.22 -22.00 21.95
N ALA A 204 -19.01 -21.76 21.46
CA ALA A 204 -18.44 -22.48 20.33
C ALA A 204 -16.91 -22.58 20.41
N VAL A 205 -16.36 -23.48 19.59
CA VAL A 205 -14.93 -23.51 19.25
C VAL A 205 -14.79 -23.10 17.79
N VAL A 206 -13.95 -22.12 17.50
CA VAL A 206 -13.72 -21.60 16.15
C VAL A 206 -12.29 -21.92 15.74
N VAL A 207 -12.13 -22.54 14.58
CA VAL A 207 -10.82 -22.79 13.96
C VAL A 207 -10.68 -21.86 12.76
N SER A 208 -9.66 -21.02 12.81
CA SER A 208 -9.31 -20.07 11.76
C SER A 208 -7.94 -20.39 11.22
N LEU A 209 -7.80 -20.36 9.89
CA LEU A 209 -6.52 -20.52 9.22
C LEU A 209 -5.99 -19.15 8.81
N LEU A 210 -4.73 -18.91 9.13
CA LEU A 210 -3.96 -17.76 8.69
C LEU A 210 -2.89 -18.24 7.70
N ALA A 211 -3.03 -17.81 6.45
CA ALA A 211 -2.09 -18.11 5.37
C ALA A 211 -1.34 -16.84 4.94
N SER A 212 -0.15 -17.01 4.38
CA SER A 212 0.58 -15.93 3.71
C SER A 212 -0.21 -15.45 2.49
N GLY A 213 -0.49 -14.16 2.42
CA GLY A 213 -1.03 -13.51 1.22
C GLY A 213 0.06 -13.20 0.20
N ALA A 214 -0.36 -12.66 -0.95
CA ALA A 214 0.55 -12.17 -1.97
C ALA A 214 1.48 -11.06 -1.41
N GLY A 215 2.72 -11.00 -1.90
CA GLY A 215 3.68 -9.96 -1.50
C GLY A 215 4.20 -10.06 -0.06
N GLY A 216 4.08 -11.22 0.59
CA GLY A 216 4.57 -11.43 1.96
C GLY A 216 3.71 -10.76 3.04
N VAL A 217 2.50 -10.32 2.70
CA VAL A 217 1.53 -9.76 3.64
C VAL A 217 0.79 -10.90 4.32
N PRO A 218 0.73 -10.96 5.67
CA PRO A 218 -0.12 -11.93 6.35
C PRO A 218 -1.59 -11.72 5.96
N GLY A 219 -2.27 -12.79 5.48
CA GLY A 219 -3.70 -12.74 5.19
C GLY A 219 -4.53 -12.47 6.44
N ARG A 220 -5.83 -12.19 6.32
CA ARG A 220 -6.71 -12.23 7.51
C ARG A 220 -7.01 -13.68 7.90
N PRO A 221 -7.16 -13.98 9.20
CA PRO A 221 -7.62 -15.30 9.62
C PRO A 221 -9.00 -15.60 9.01
N GLY A 222 -9.09 -16.64 8.19
CA GLY A 222 -10.34 -17.12 7.61
C GLY A 222 -10.92 -18.24 8.47
N VAL A 223 -12.18 -18.11 8.89
CA VAL A 223 -12.87 -19.18 9.63
C VAL A 223 -12.96 -20.40 8.73
N THR A 224 -12.30 -21.47 9.15
CA THR A 224 -12.32 -22.76 8.43
C THR A 224 -13.50 -23.59 8.93
N ARG A 225 -13.73 -23.59 10.25
CA ARG A 225 -14.82 -24.35 10.86
C ARG A 225 -15.20 -23.81 12.24
N THR A 226 -16.46 -24.00 12.58
CA THR A 226 -17.03 -23.67 13.89
C THR A 226 -17.80 -24.88 14.40
N TRP A 227 -17.68 -25.19 15.69
CA TRP A 227 -18.47 -26.21 16.37
C TRP A 227 -19.17 -25.60 17.57
N GLU A 228 -20.43 -25.97 17.78
CA GLU A 228 -21.05 -25.80 19.10
C GLU A 228 -20.45 -26.79 20.11
N TRP A 229 -20.39 -26.40 21.38
CA TRP A 229 -19.90 -27.30 22.43
C TRP A 229 -20.66 -28.62 22.53
N SER A 230 -21.96 -28.65 22.19
CA SER A 230 -22.76 -29.89 22.18
C SER A 230 -22.37 -30.87 21.06
N GLU A 231 -21.71 -30.40 20.00
CA GLU A 231 -21.21 -31.27 18.93
C GLU A 231 -19.92 -31.98 19.36
N LEU A 232 -19.07 -31.27 20.11
CA LEU A 232 -17.81 -31.82 20.62
C LEU A 232 -18.02 -32.63 21.91
N LEU A 233 -18.99 -32.24 22.73
CA LEU A 233 -19.31 -32.85 24.01
C LEU A 233 -20.81 -33.14 24.09
N PRO A 234 -21.30 -34.23 23.48
CA PRO A 234 -22.72 -34.55 23.40
C PRO A 234 -23.41 -34.75 24.76
N ALA A 235 -22.64 -35.01 25.81
CA ALA A 235 -23.15 -35.11 27.18
C ALA A 235 -23.55 -33.76 27.80
N LEU A 236 -23.23 -32.63 27.14
CA LEU A 236 -23.63 -31.31 27.61
C LEU A 236 -25.12 -31.05 27.39
N PRO A 237 -25.75 -30.22 28.24
CA PRO A 237 -27.14 -29.82 28.05
C PRO A 237 -27.42 -29.19 26.67
N ALA A 238 -28.56 -29.52 26.08
CA ALA A 238 -29.04 -28.88 24.84
C ALA A 238 -29.40 -27.40 25.05
N ASN A 239 -29.93 -27.05 26.23
CA ASN A 239 -30.20 -25.66 26.59
C ASN A 239 -28.89 -24.86 26.71
N ARG A 240 -28.79 -23.75 25.96
CA ARG A 240 -27.59 -22.92 25.87
C ARG A 240 -27.10 -22.38 27.23
N ASP A 241 -28.00 -21.91 28.08
CA ASP A 241 -27.64 -21.32 29.37
C ASP A 241 -27.21 -22.41 30.37
N ALA A 242 -27.88 -23.56 30.38
CA ALA A 242 -27.46 -24.73 31.15
C ALA A 242 -26.11 -25.30 30.67
N ARG A 243 -25.83 -25.26 29.35
CA ARG A 243 -24.54 -25.64 28.76
C ARG A 243 -23.42 -24.73 29.22
N ARG A 244 -23.64 -23.40 29.16
CA ARG A 244 -22.69 -22.40 29.68
C ARG A 244 -22.37 -22.61 31.16
N LEU A 245 -23.40 -22.86 31.98
CA LEU A 245 -23.19 -23.18 33.40
C LEU A 245 -22.38 -24.47 33.58
N SER A 246 -22.64 -25.49 32.77
CA SER A 246 -21.90 -26.76 32.82
C SER A 246 -20.42 -26.56 32.47
N LEU A 247 -20.12 -25.81 31.40
CA LEU A 247 -18.76 -25.47 31.00
C LEU A 247 -18.03 -24.62 32.06
N ALA A 248 -18.73 -23.65 32.66
CA ALA A 248 -18.20 -22.73 33.68
C ALA A 248 -18.05 -23.36 35.07
N CYS A 249 -18.86 -24.37 35.41
CA CYS A 249 -18.72 -25.17 36.63
C CYS A 249 -17.70 -26.30 36.46
N GLY A 250 -17.51 -26.77 35.23
CA GLY A 250 -16.93 -28.09 34.96
C GLY A 250 -17.82 -29.21 35.48
N LEU A 251 -19.11 -29.19 35.10
CA LEU A 251 -20.05 -30.30 35.31
C LEU A 251 -20.04 -31.18 34.05
N GLY A 252 -19.92 -32.49 34.26
CA GLY A 252 -19.84 -33.48 33.18
C GLY A 252 -18.65 -34.40 33.38
N ASP A 253 -18.54 -35.38 32.48
CA ASP A 253 -17.36 -36.24 32.41
C ASP A 253 -16.11 -35.42 32.08
N ASP A 254 -14.95 -35.91 32.52
CA ASP A 254 -13.69 -35.30 32.15
C ASP A 254 -13.55 -35.31 30.63
N VAL A 255 -13.16 -34.17 30.04
CA VAL A 255 -12.93 -34.07 28.59
C VAL A 255 -11.85 -35.08 28.22
N GLN A 256 -12.21 -36.10 27.44
CA GLN A 256 -11.29 -37.13 26.98
C GLN A 256 -10.66 -36.72 25.64
N PRO A 257 -9.44 -37.19 25.32
CA PRO A 257 -8.83 -36.94 24.02
C PRO A 257 -9.73 -37.30 22.84
N GLY A 258 -10.44 -38.44 22.93
CA GLY A 258 -11.36 -38.90 21.88
C GLY A 258 -12.56 -37.98 21.65
N SER A 259 -13.00 -37.22 22.67
CA SER A 259 -14.11 -36.27 22.53
C SER A 259 -13.75 -35.07 21.63
N LEU A 260 -12.47 -34.74 21.52
CA LEU A 260 -11.97 -33.65 20.68
C LEU A 260 -11.45 -34.13 19.32
N ALA A 261 -11.64 -35.41 18.97
CA ALA A 261 -11.16 -35.96 17.71
C ALA A 261 -11.60 -35.17 16.45
N PRO A 262 -12.87 -34.68 16.34
CA PRO A 262 -13.27 -33.86 15.20
C PRO A 262 -12.52 -32.53 15.10
N LEU A 263 -12.22 -31.91 16.24
CA LEU A 263 -11.46 -30.67 16.33
C LEU A 263 -9.99 -30.91 15.98
N LEU A 264 -9.39 -31.97 16.53
CA LEU A 264 -8.01 -32.36 16.26
C LEU A 264 -7.81 -32.63 14.76
N ALA A 265 -8.66 -33.45 14.15
CA ALA A 265 -8.60 -33.76 12.72
C ALA A 265 -8.72 -32.50 11.85
N ALA A 266 -9.55 -31.52 12.24
CA ALA A 266 -9.67 -30.27 11.50
C ALA A 266 -8.43 -29.38 11.65
N VAL A 267 -7.81 -29.34 12.84
CA VAL A 267 -6.55 -28.64 13.06
C VAL A 267 -5.42 -29.29 12.26
N GLU A 268 -5.30 -30.61 12.30
CA GLU A 268 -4.31 -31.38 11.52
C GLU A 268 -4.51 -31.18 10.01
N GLY A 269 -5.76 -31.21 9.53
CA GLY A 269 -6.11 -30.97 8.13
C GLY A 269 -5.72 -29.59 7.60
N THR A 270 -5.39 -28.63 8.48
CA THR A 270 -4.84 -27.33 8.04
C THR A 270 -3.38 -27.39 7.58
N GLY A 271 -2.63 -28.41 7.99
CA GLY A 271 -1.19 -28.51 7.75
C GLY A 271 -0.39 -27.37 8.37
N ALA A 272 -0.88 -26.78 9.47
CA ALA A 272 -0.21 -25.68 10.16
C ALA A 272 1.07 -26.14 10.86
N THR A 273 2.11 -25.31 10.82
CA THR A 273 3.38 -25.53 11.55
C THR A 273 3.36 -24.87 12.92
N GLU A 274 2.47 -23.90 13.11
CA GLU A 274 2.29 -23.14 14.34
C GLU A 274 0.79 -23.13 14.69
N ILE A 275 0.46 -23.40 15.95
CA ILE A 275 -0.92 -23.41 16.45
C ILE A 275 -1.04 -22.43 17.61
N LEU A 276 -2.04 -21.55 17.55
CA LEU A 276 -2.37 -20.62 18.62
C LEU A 276 -3.72 -21.01 19.25
N LEU A 277 -3.69 -21.49 20.49
CA LEU A 277 -4.88 -21.77 21.29
C LEU A 277 -5.26 -20.52 22.10
N VAL A 278 -6.38 -19.90 21.75
CA VAL A 278 -6.88 -18.68 22.39
C VAL A 278 -7.94 -19.05 23.42
N ARG A 279 -7.61 -18.84 24.69
CA ARG A 279 -8.49 -19.12 25.84
C ARG A 279 -9.33 -17.88 26.18
N PRO A 280 -10.56 -18.07 26.69
CA PRO A 280 -11.39 -16.95 27.12
C PRO A 280 -10.76 -16.20 28.31
N ALA A 281 -11.08 -14.91 28.43
CA ALA A 281 -10.56 -14.04 29.49
C ALA A 281 -10.90 -14.51 30.91
N VAL A 282 -12.07 -15.15 31.04
CA VAL A 282 -12.54 -15.76 32.28
C VAL A 282 -12.29 -17.26 32.18
N ASP A 283 -11.67 -17.82 33.21
CA ASP A 283 -11.38 -19.25 33.24
C ASP A 283 -12.66 -20.07 33.40
N TRP A 284 -12.92 -20.94 32.42
CA TRP A 284 -14.01 -21.89 32.41
C TRP A 284 -13.39 -23.28 32.52
N PRO A 285 -13.54 -23.98 33.66
CA PRO A 285 -12.77 -25.19 33.93
C PRO A 285 -12.85 -26.26 32.85
N MET A 286 -14.01 -26.47 32.22
CA MET A 286 -14.14 -27.46 31.14
C MET A 286 -13.47 -27.01 29.85
N ILE A 287 -13.57 -25.73 29.50
CA ILE A 287 -12.84 -25.15 28.35
C ILE A 287 -11.33 -25.26 28.59
N SER A 288 -10.88 -24.96 29.80
CA SER A 288 -9.47 -25.07 30.18
C SER A 288 -8.95 -26.50 30.14
N GLN A 289 -9.79 -27.48 30.49
CA GLN A 289 -9.49 -28.89 30.34
C GLN A 289 -9.40 -29.28 28.85
N ALA A 290 -10.36 -28.85 28.03
CA ALA A 290 -10.35 -29.12 26.59
C ALA A 290 -9.10 -28.54 25.90
N VAL A 291 -8.69 -27.32 26.27
CA VAL A 291 -7.45 -26.70 25.78
C VAL A 291 -6.22 -27.52 26.17
N GLY A 292 -6.16 -28.00 27.42
CA GLY A 292 -5.05 -28.85 27.88
C GLY A 292 -4.98 -30.17 27.12
N VAL A 293 -6.10 -30.87 27.01
CA VAL A 293 -6.21 -32.14 26.27
C VAL A 293 -5.85 -31.98 24.79
N LEU A 294 -6.29 -30.90 24.16
CA LEU A 294 -5.93 -30.60 22.77
C LEU A 294 -4.43 -30.30 22.65
N ALA A 295 -3.88 -29.46 23.52
CA ALA A 295 -2.45 -29.15 23.52
C ALA A 295 -1.60 -30.41 23.70
N ASP A 296 -1.92 -31.27 24.67
CA ASP A 296 -1.19 -32.52 24.93
C ASP A 296 -1.30 -33.49 23.74
N SER A 297 -2.42 -33.50 23.05
CA SER A 297 -2.60 -34.33 21.85
C SER A 297 -1.77 -33.83 20.67
N LEU A 298 -1.67 -32.52 20.48
CA LEU A 298 -0.86 -31.89 19.43
C LEU A 298 0.66 -32.01 19.70
N HIS A 299 1.11 -32.01 20.97
CA HIS A 299 2.53 -32.14 21.31
C HIS A 299 3.08 -33.57 21.18
N ARG A 300 2.22 -34.60 21.13
CA ARG A 300 2.65 -36.01 21.08
C ARG A 300 3.17 -36.46 19.70
N ALA A 301 3.10 -35.60 18.69
CA ALA A 301 3.69 -35.88 17.38
C ALA A 301 5.17 -35.44 17.38
N ASP A 302 6.10 -36.35 17.06
CA ASP A 302 7.56 -36.10 17.10
C ASP A 302 8.03 -34.99 16.13
N ASP A 303 7.24 -34.70 15.08
CA ASP A 303 7.39 -33.54 14.17
C ASP A 303 6.15 -32.61 14.23
N GLY A 304 5.53 -32.55 15.41
CA GLY A 304 4.29 -31.81 15.64
C GLY A 304 4.43 -30.29 15.52
N PRO A 305 3.32 -29.59 15.25
CA PRO A 305 3.30 -28.14 15.22
C PRO A 305 3.65 -27.54 16.59
N ARG A 306 4.27 -26.36 16.59
CA ARG A 306 4.51 -25.61 17.83
C ARG A 306 3.21 -25.04 18.35
N VAL A 307 2.86 -25.38 19.59
CA VAL A 307 1.59 -24.97 20.20
C VAL A 307 1.82 -23.83 21.20
N HIS A 308 1.15 -22.71 20.95
CA HIS A 308 1.14 -21.54 21.82
C HIS A 308 -0.21 -21.43 22.50
N GLN A 309 -0.22 -21.11 23.79
CA GLN A 309 -1.45 -20.87 24.53
C GLN A 309 -1.47 -19.43 25.05
N VAL A 310 -2.55 -18.72 24.77
CA VAL A 310 -2.73 -17.34 25.23
C VAL A 310 -4.12 -17.13 25.79
N ARG A 311 -4.25 -16.17 26.69
CA ARG A 311 -5.55 -15.74 27.20
C ARG A 311 -5.94 -14.41 26.55
N ALA A 312 -7.11 -14.38 25.93
CA ALA A 312 -7.69 -13.15 25.41
C ALA A 312 -8.05 -12.20 26.57
N ARG A 313 -8.03 -10.89 26.31
CA ARG A 313 -8.58 -9.90 27.24
C ARG A 313 -10.09 -9.87 27.19
N ARG A 314 -10.71 -9.32 28.25
CA ARG A 314 -12.15 -9.05 28.23
C ARG A 314 -12.46 -8.11 27.06
N ARG A 315 -13.48 -8.46 26.26
CA ARG A 315 -13.96 -7.71 25.08
C ARG A 315 -12.96 -7.58 23.93
N GLU A 316 -11.82 -8.27 23.99
CA GLU A 316 -10.90 -8.35 22.87
C GLU A 316 -11.41 -9.39 21.88
N SER A 317 -11.60 -9.00 20.63
CA SER A 317 -11.90 -9.93 19.55
C SER A 317 -10.60 -10.36 18.87
N LEU A 318 -10.59 -11.55 18.28
CA LEU A 318 -9.46 -12.01 17.50
C LEU A 318 -9.11 -11.01 16.38
N GLY A 319 -10.12 -10.42 15.73
CA GLY A 319 -9.92 -9.43 14.67
C GLY A 319 -9.20 -8.16 15.15
N SER A 320 -9.61 -7.58 16.29
CA SER A 320 -8.95 -6.37 16.80
C SER A 320 -7.56 -6.65 17.34
N ALA A 321 -7.35 -7.82 17.97
CA ALA A 321 -6.02 -8.25 18.40
C ALA A 321 -5.08 -8.52 17.23
N PHE A 322 -5.59 -9.14 16.15
CA PHE A 322 -4.86 -9.37 14.92
C PHE A 322 -4.44 -8.05 14.27
N ASP A 323 -5.35 -7.09 14.15
CA ASP A 323 -5.05 -5.77 13.58
C ASP A 323 -3.98 -5.03 14.38
N ALA A 324 -4.08 -5.04 15.71
CA ALA A 324 -3.08 -4.47 16.61
C ALA A 324 -1.73 -5.21 16.54
N ALA A 325 -1.76 -6.53 16.32
CA ALA A 325 -0.56 -7.34 16.18
C ALA A 325 0.15 -7.10 14.85
N LEU A 326 -0.63 -6.98 13.76
CA LEU A 326 -0.15 -6.73 12.41
C LEU A 326 0.55 -5.38 12.29
N ALA A 327 0.03 -4.34 12.94
CA ALA A 327 0.67 -3.01 13.00
C ALA A 327 2.10 -3.02 13.59
N ARG A 328 2.48 -4.09 14.30
CA ARG A 328 3.81 -4.26 14.92
C ARG A 328 4.75 -5.15 14.14
N VAL A 329 4.30 -5.67 12.99
CA VAL A 329 5.10 -6.53 12.12
C VAL A 329 5.86 -5.63 11.14
N PRO A 330 7.19 -5.80 10.99
CA PRO A 330 7.94 -5.10 9.95
C PRO A 330 7.49 -5.52 8.56
N LEU A 331 7.55 -4.60 7.60
CA LEU A 331 7.36 -4.92 6.19
C LEU A 331 8.42 -5.93 5.73
N THR A 332 8.00 -7.06 5.16
CA THR A 332 8.93 -8.02 4.55
C THR A 332 9.57 -7.46 3.28
N VAL A 333 8.78 -6.74 2.48
CA VAL A 333 9.19 -6.10 1.22
C VAL A 333 8.78 -4.64 1.23
N GLY A 334 9.50 -3.80 0.49
CA GLY A 334 9.14 -2.39 0.34
C GLY A 334 7.83 -2.21 -0.43
N TYR A 335 7.13 -1.11 -0.15
CA TYR A 335 5.93 -0.67 -0.85
C TYR A 335 6.25 0.52 -1.74
N GLY A 336 5.70 0.53 -2.94
CA GLY A 336 5.87 1.62 -3.89
C GLY A 336 4.58 2.03 -4.57
N LEU A 337 4.47 3.32 -4.88
CA LEU A 337 3.43 3.89 -5.72
C LEU A 337 3.76 3.59 -7.18
N VAL A 338 2.82 3.01 -7.92
CA VAL A 338 2.96 2.80 -9.36
C VAL A 338 2.85 4.14 -10.08
N VAL A 339 3.83 4.41 -10.94
CA VAL A 339 3.87 5.56 -11.83
C VAL A 339 4.13 5.11 -13.26
N ALA A 340 3.60 5.84 -14.22
CA ALA A 340 3.95 5.73 -15.63
C ALA A 340 5.21 6.56 -15.94
N ASP A 341 6.09 5.97 -16.73
CA ASP A 341 7.29 6.58 -17.30
C ASP A 341 7.13 6.54 -18.83
N VAL A 342 7.12 7.71 -19.46
CA VAL A 342 6.87 7.84 -20.90
C VAL A 342 8.20 8.14 -21.57
N ASP A 343 8.65 7.24 -22.43
CA ASP A 343 9.88 7.44 -23.18
C ASP A 343 9.73 8.69 -24.08
N PRO A 344 10.61 9.70 -23.96
CA PRO A 344 10.39 10.98 -24.64
C PRO A 344 10.53 10.89 -26.16
N VAL A 345 11.15 9.83 -26.69
CA VAL A 345 11.37 9.63 -28.13
C VAL A 345 10.31 8.71 -28.72
N THR A 346 10.17 7.51 -28.15
CA THR A 346 9.26 6.47 -28.65
C THR A 346 7.83 6.64 -28.15
N ARG A 347 7.63 7.50 -27.14
CA ARG A 347 6.36 7.71 -26.43
C ARG A 347 5.82 6.46 -25.75
N GLN A 348 6.61 5.39 -25.67
CA GLN A 348 6.22 4.13 -25.06
C GLN A 348 6.00 4.32 -23.56
N VAL A 349 4.85 3.85 -23.07
CA VAL A 349 4.54 3.86 -21.63
C VAL A 349 5.19 2.65 -20.98
N ARG A 350 5.95 2.89 -19.91
CA ARG A 350 6.50 1.85 -19.03
C ARG A 350 6.04 2.11 -17.61
N LEU A 351 5.78 1.04 -16.86
CA LEU A 351 5.44 1.17 -15.44
C LEU A 351 6.69 1.08 -14.58
N ARG A 352 6.76 1.95 -13.58
CA ARG A 352 7.76 1.91 -12.51
C ARG A 352 7.09 2.10 -11.17
N THR A 353 7.85 1.89 -10.10
CA THR A 353 7.42 2.22 -8.74
C THR A 353 8.26 3.34 -8.16
N ARG A 354 7.61 4.21 -7.38
CA ARG A 354 8.27 5.15 -6.46
C ARG A 354 8.19 4.62 -5.05
N ASP A 355 9.32 4.53 -4.39
CA ASP A 355 9.40 4.01 -3.02
C ASP A 355 8.57 4.87 -2.06
N LEU A 356 7.72 4.20 -1.28
CA LEU A 356 6.94 4.83 -0.20
C LEU A 356 7.48 4.38 1.16
N PHE A 357 7.59 3.05 1.35
CA PHE A 357 8.04 2.47 2.61
C PHE A 357 9.07 1.37 2.33
N ALA A 358 10.23 1.44 2.98
CA ALA A 358 11.26 0.43 2.83
C ALA A 358 10.88 -0.88 3.54
N ALA A 359 11.47 -2.00 3.11
CA ALA A 359 11.45 -3.24 3.89
C ALA A 359 12.02 -2.98 5.30
N GLY A 360 11.45 -3.64 6.31
CA GLY A 360 11.78 -3.44 7.71
C GLY A 360 11.02 -2.31 8.40
N THR A 361 10.28 -1.46 7.67
CA THR A 361 9.46 -0.39 8.27
C THR A 361 8.36 -0.97 9.16
N VAL A 362 8.16 -0.42 10.36
CA VAL A 362 7.15 -0.87 11.34
C VAL A 362 6.22 0.29 11.71
N ALA A 363 4.92 0.05 11.83
CA ALA A 363 3.94 1.05 12.28
C ALA A 363 3.91 1.30 13.80
N ALA A 364 5.04 1.11 14.50
CA ALA A 364 5.11 1.16 15.96
C ALA A 364 5.16 2.60 16.50
N GLY A 365 4.58 2.81 17.71
CA GLY A 365 4.78 4.05 18.47
C GLY A 365 3.59 5.03 18.51
N GLY A 366 2.38 4.62 18.09
CA GLY A 366 1.18 5.46 18.18
C GLY A 366 1.09 6.56 17.10
N ARG A 367 2.15 6.76 16.32
CA ARG A 367 2.16 7.55 15.08
C ARG A 367 2.64 6.66 13.93
N PRO A 368 1.78 6.34 12.95
CA PRO A 368 2.20 5.52 11.81
C PRO A 368 3.27 6.26 10.99
N PRO A 369 4.29 5.56 10.46
CA PRO A 369 5.23 6.12 9.49
C PRO A 369 4.48 6.72 8.32
N THR A 370 4.92 7.89 7.88
CA THR A 370 4.35 8.58 6.73
C THR A 370 5.35 8.69 5.60
N ALA A 371 4.86 8.57 4.37
CA ALA A 371 5.61 8.81 3.15
C ALA A 371 4.98 9.98 2.39
N GLU A 372 5.82 10.83 1.82
CA GLU A 372 5.40 11.92 0.94
C GLU A 372 6.02 11.73 -0.43
N VAL A 373 5.22 11.87 -1.48
CA VAL A 373 5.68 11.79 -2.86
C VAL A 373 4.93 12.79 -3.72
N THR A 374 5.65 13.49 -4.59
CA THR A 374 5.06 14.33 -5.63
C THR A 374 5.12 13.56 -6.95
N VAL A 375 4.00 13.58 -7.67
CA VAL A 375 3.86 12.99 -9.00
C VAL A 375 3.23 14.01 -9.94
N ALA A 376 3.48 13.89 -11.24
CA ALA A 376 2.84 14.74 -12.24
C ALA A 376 1.54 14.11 -12.72
N VAL A 377 0.49 14.90 -12.85
CA VAL A 377 -0.78 14.49 -13.44
C VAL A 377 -0.63 14.54 -14.97
N PRO A 378 -0.96 13.46 -15.70
CA PRO A 378 -0.91 13.47 -17.15
C PRO A 378 -1.78 14.62 -17.74
N GLY A 379 -1.34 15.27 -18.82
CA GLY A 379 -2.11 16.35 -19.48
C GLY A 379 -3.44 15.85 -20.09
N LEU A 380 -3.47 14.59 -20.48
CA LEU A 380 -4.67 13.81 -20.81
C LEU A 380 -4.94 12.77 -19.71
N ALA A 381 -5.28 13.24 -18.50
CA ALA A 381 -5.72 12.38 -17.42
C ALA A 381 -7.25 12.24 -17.43
N PRO A 382 -7.81 11.09 -16.99
CA PRO A 382 -9.23 11.01 -16.64
C PRO A 382 -9.56 11.92 -15.45
N ALA A 383 -10.86 12.15 -15.19
CA ALA A 383 -11.30 12.99 -14.06
C ALA A 383 -10.83 12.47 -12.69
N GLU A 384 -10.78 11.14 -12.53
CA GLU A 384 -10.19 10.47 -11.38
C GLU A 384 -8.91 9.71 -11.78
N LEU A 385 -7.78 10.03 -11.15
CA LEU A 385 -6.50 9.38 -11.36
C LEU A 385 -6.33 8.18 -10.42
N ALA A 386 -5.90 7.04 -10.94
CA ALA A 386 -5.65 5.85 -10.13
C ALA A 386 -4.32 5.96 -9.38
N LEU A 387 -4.35 5.70 -8.06
CA LEU A 387 -3.21 5.65 -7.16
C LEU A 387 -3.02 4.22 -6.67
N ALA A 388 -2.20 3.45 -7.39
CA ALA A 388 -1.95 2.04 -7.08
C ALA A 388 -0.68 1.86 -6.26
N ILE A 389 -0.78 1.17 -5.13
CA ILE A 389 0.35 0.83 -4.26
C ILE A 389 0.60 -0.67 -4.38
N VAL A 390 1.85 -1.06 -4.67
CA VAL A 390 2.25 -2.46 -4.83
C VAL A 390 3.37 -2.83 -3.88
N ALA A 391 3.42 -4.10 -3.49
CA ALA A 391 4.50 -4.69 -2.71
C ALA A 391 5.58 -5.27 -3.63
N GLY A 392 6.85 -5.00 -3.30
CA GLY A 392 7.99 -5.60 -4.00
C GLY A 392 8.12 -5.18 -5.46
N GLY A 393 7.67 -3.97 -5.81
CA GLY A 393 7.90 -3.40 -7.13
C GLY A 393 9.39 -3.39 -7.49
N PRO A 394 9.76 -3.32 -8.77
CA PRO A 394 11.16 -3.34 -9.19
C PRO A 394 11.90 -2.15 -8.55
N VAL A 395 12.64 -2.44 -7.48
CA VAL A 395 13.54 -1.48 -6.84
C VAL A 395 14.75 -1.34 -7.76
N GLY A 396 14.76 -0.30 -8.59
CA GLY A 396 15.87 0.04 -9.47
C GLY A 396 15.56 -0.03 -10.97
N VAL A 397 16.54 0.40 -11.77
CA VAL A 397 16.48 0.65 -13.22
C VAL A 397 16.27 -0.63 -14.07
N HIS A 398 16.00 -1.78 -13.44
CA HIS A 398 15.70 -3.03 -14.13
C HIS A 398 14.21 -3.15 -14.44
N THR A 399 13.84 -2.63 -15.61
CA THR A 399 12.52 -2.60 -16.26
C THR A 399 11.98 -3.98 -16.68
N GLY A 400 12.24 -5.05 -15.93
CA GLY A 400 12.04 -6.44 -16.38
C GLY A 400 10.89 -7.23 -15.75
N SER A 401 10.29 -6.76 -14.65
CA SER A 401 9.19 -7.50 -14.00
C SER A 401 7.85 -7.17 -14.68
N ASP A 402 7.18 -8.20 -15.18
CA ASP A 402 5.81 -8.14 -15.69
C ASP A 402 4.86 -7.48 -14.64
N PRO A 403 4.25 -6.32 -14.93
CA PRO A 403 3.34 -5.63 -14.00
C PRO A 403 2.14 -6.47 -13.55
N TYR A 404 1.72 -7.45 -14.35
CA TYR A 404 0.64 -8.38 -13.98
C TYR A 404 1.03 -9.27 -12.79
N ARG A 405 2.33 -9.37 -12.46
CA ARG A 405 2.83 -10.14 -11.31
C ARG A 405 3.05 -9.31 -10.06
N TRP A 406 2.84 -7.99 -10.12
CA TRP A 406 2.96 -7.14 -8.94
C TRP A 406 1.83 -7.44 -7.96
N ALA A 407 2.14 -7.40 -6.66
CA ALA A 407 1.16 -7.67 -5.60
C ALA A 407 0.52 -6.34 -5.14
N PRO A 408 -0.69 -6.00 -5.58
CA PRO A 408 -1.35 -4.78 -5.14
C PRO A 408 -1.68 -4.82 -3.65
N ILE A 409 -1.46 -3.69 -2.98
CA ILE A 409 -1.69 -3.48 -1.55
C ILE A 409 -2.90 -2.57 -1.33
N ALA A 410 -2.98 -1.47 -2.07
CA ALA A 410 -4.09 -0.52 -1.97
C ALA A 410 -4.32 0.17 -3.32
N PHE A 411 -5.58 0.49 -3.60
CA PHE A 411 -6.00 1.30 -4.74
C PHE A 411 -6.76 2.52 -4.23
N GLY A 412 -6.34 3.69 -4.67
CA GLY A 412 -7.04 4.95 -4.46
C GLY A 412 -7.44 5.59 -5.79
N TRP A 413 -8.46 6.44 -5.77
CA TRP A 413 -8.86 7.29 -6.88
C TRP A 413 -8.91 8.74 -6.39
N ALA A 414 -8.20 9.63 -7.08
CA ALA A 414 -8.10 11.04 -6.72
C ALA A 414 -8.63 11.92 -7.84
N GLU A 415 -9.50 12.89 -7.53
CA GLU A 415 -9.85 13.94 -8.46
C GLU A 415 -8.61 14.80 -8.75
N VAL A 416 -8.36 15.10 -10.02
CA VAL A 416 -7.14 15.79 -10.45
C VAL A 416 -7.42 16.85 -11.50
N SER A 417 -6.56 17.87 -11.54
CA SER A 417 -6.46 18.79 -12.66
C SER A 417 -5.39 18.28 -13.64
N PRO A 418 -5.72 17.98 -14.90
CA PRO A 418 -4.72 17.51 -15.86
C PRO A 418 -3.52 18.46 -15.99
N GLY A 419 -2.31 17.89 -16.10
CA GLY A 419 -1.06 18.66 -16.22
C GLY A 419 -0.54 19.30 -14.93
N SER A 420 -1.24 19.18 -13.79
CA SER A 420 -0.76 19.70 -12.50
C SER A 420 0.21 18.76 -11.80
N GLU A 421 0.81 19.22 -10.69
CA GLU A 421 1.47 18.33 -9.74
C GLU A 421 0.50 17.87 -8.65
N LEU A 422 0.57 16.59 -8.30
CA LEU A 422 -0.18 15.98 -7.21
C LEU A 422 0.77 15.57 -6.10
N ARG A 423 0.64 16.23 -4.93
CA ARG A 423 1.32 15.83 -3.70
C ARG A 423 0.50 14.78 -2.98
N LEU A 424 1.14 13.66 -2.67
CA LEU A 424 0.54 12.55 -1.95
C LEU A 424 1.23 12.39 -0.60
N ARG A 425 0.43 12.26 0.46
CA ARG A 425 0.91 11.88 1.78
C ARG A 425 0.19 10.62 2.21
N LEU A 426 0.94 9.60 2.60
CA LEU A 426 0.41 8.28 2.94
C LEU A 426 0.92 7.84 4.31
N ALA A 427 0.11 7.07 5.04
CA ALA A 427 0.49 6.44 6.30
C ALA A 427 0.50 4.92 6.18
N LEU A 428 1.53 4.29 6.77
CA LEU A 428 1.60 2.85 6.93
C LEU A 428 0.98 2.46 8.28
N ASP A 429 -0.22 1.86 8.26
CA ASP A 429 -0.88 1.36 9.46
C ASP A 429 -0.45 -0.10 9.80
N GLY A 430 0.24 -0.77 8.87
CA GLY A 430 0.84 -2.10 9.02
C GLY A 430 1.03 -2.80 7.65
N PRO A 431 1.62 -4.00 7.61
CA PRO A 431 1.68 -4.79 6.38
C PRO A 431 0.28 -4.96 5.76
N GLY A 432 0.17 -4.67 4.47
CA GLY A 432 -1.09 -4.72 3.72
C GLY A 432 -2.03 -3.54 3.96
N ARG A 433 -1.63 -2.54 4.75
CA ARG A 433 -2.49 -1.42 5.16
C ARG A 433 -1.78 -0.10 4.97
N VAL A 434 -2.08 0.55 3.86
CA VAL A 434 -1.67 1.92 3.59
C VAL A 434 -2.92 2.78 3.51
N ARG A 435 -2.86 3.95 4.12
CA ARG A 435 -3.94 4.94 4.13
C ARG A 435 -3.47 6.22 3.48
N PHE A 436 -4.26 6.74 2.55
CA PHE A 436 -4.06 8.07 1.99
C PHE A 436 -4.43 9.11 3.04
N LEU A 437 -3.52 10.05 3.28
CA LEU A 437 -3.73 11.22 4.13
C LEU A 437 -3.98 12.47 3.31
N GLU A 438 -3.28 12.61 2.17
CA GLU A 438 -3.46 13.71 1.21
C GLU A 438 -3.36 13.20 -0.24
N PRO A 439 -4.15 13.75 -1.18
CA PRO A 439 -5.20 14.75 -0.95
C PRO A 439 -6.38 14.17 -0.15
N ASP A 440 -7.17 15.05 0.47
CA ASP A 440 -8.44 14.63 1.08
C ASP A 440 -9.40 14.12 -0.01
N GLY A 441 -10.27 13.17 0.35
CA GLY A 441 -11.30 12.67 -0.58
C GLY A 441 -10.87 11.53 -1.52
N VAL A 442 -9.64 11.00 -1.39
CA VAL A 442 -9.23 9.80 -2.14
C VAL A 442 -10.17 8.64 -1.82
N ARG A 443 -10.88 8.14 -2.85
CA ARG A 443 -11.75 6.97 -2.73
C ARG A 443 -10.91 5.70 -2.77
N VAL A 444 -10.99 4.87 -1.73
CA VAL A 444 -10.14 3.69 -1.57
C VAL A 444 -10.90 2.39 -1.84
N ASP A 445 -10.40 1.60 -2.78
CA ASP A 445 -10.92 0.27 -3.15
C ASP A 445 -9.94 -0.83 -2.65
N ASN A 446 -10.00 -1.16 -1.36
CA ASN A 446 -9.07 -2.12 -0.73
C ASN A 446 -9.51 -3.60 -0.85
N PRO A 447 -8.57 -4.50 -1.18
CA PRO A 447 -8.03 -4.66 -2.52
C PRO A 447 -9.11 -5.25 -3.43
N GLY A 448 -9.72 -4.40 -4.27
CA GLY A 448 -10.66 -4.86 -5.30
C GLY A 448 -9.95 -5.56 -6.47
N PRO A 449 -10.68 -6.25 -7.36
CA PRO A 449 -10.11 -6.92 -8.53
C PRO A 449 -9.39 -5.97 -9.50
N GLY A 450 -9.57 -4.65 -9.40
CA GLY A 450 -9.24 -3.64 -10.42
C GLY A 450 -7.80 -3.51 -10.95
N TRP A 451 -6.82 -4.30 -10.50
CA TRP A 451 -5.44 -4.20 -11.01
C TRP A 451 -5.31 -4.66 -12.47
N PRO A 452 -5.76 -5.88 -12.86
CA PRO A 452 -5.71 -6.30 -14.25
C PRO A 452 -6.58 -5.43 -15.16
N GLU A 453 -7.72 -4.93 -14.68
CA GLU A 453 -8.55 -3.98 -15.41
C GLU A 453 -7.82 -2.67 -15.63
N LEU A 454 -7.17 -2.09 -14.61
CA LEU A 454 -6.37 -0.86 -14.77
C LEU A 454 -5.27 -1.05 -15.82
N LEU A 455 -4.52 -2.16 -15.73
CA LEU A 455 -3.46 -2.49 -16.70
C LEU A 455 -4.01 -2.64 -18.13
N ALA A 456 -5.19 -3.22 -18.30
CA ALA A 456 -5.83 -3.39 -19.61
C ALA A 456 -6.22 -2.05 -20.27
N HIS A 457 -6.46 -1.00 -19.48
CA HIS A 457 -6.80 0.34 -19.98
C HIS A 457 -5.56 1.23 -20.19
N LEU A 458 -4.34 0.75 -19.93
CA LEU A 458 -3.14 1.54 -20.16
C LEU A 458 -2.81 1.61 -21.65
N PRO A 459 -2.64 2.82 -22.21
CA PRO A 459 -2.20 2.96 -23.58
C PRO A 459 -0.75 2.51 -23.72
N ARG A 460 -0.42 1.87 -24.85
CA ARG A 460 0.98 1.48 -25.15
C ARG A 460 1.88 2.70 -25.40
N TYR A 461 1.30 3.78 -25.91
CA TYR A 461 1.98 5.04 -26.22
C TYR A 461 1.16 6.22 -25.68
N TYR A 462 1.82 7.25 -25.16
CA TYR A 462 1.13 8.38 -24.54
C TYR A 462 1.60 9.75 -25.05
N GLY A 463 0.64 10.66 -25.26
CA GLY A 463 0.80 12.04 -25.71
C GLY A 463 1.16 12.19 -27.20
N ALA A 464 1.36 13.43 -27.64
CA ALA A 464 1.56 13.75 -29.05
C ALA A 464 2.95 13.31 -29.57
N SER A 465 3.01 12.95 -30.85
CA SER A 465 4.27 12.68 -31.54
C SER A 465 5.20 13.91 -31.43
N PRO A 466 6.50 13.73 -31.16
CA PRO A 466 7.44 14.85 -31.12
C PRO A 466 7.46 15.62 -32.45
N ALA A 467 7.58 16.94 -32.39
CA ALA A 467 7.68 17.79 -33.58
C ALA A 467 8.81 18.83 -33.44
N ASP A 468 9.61 19.01 -34.49
CA ASP A 468 10.60 20.07 -34.60
C ASP A 468 10.12 21.11 -35.60
N VAL A 469 9.90 22.35 -35.13
CA VAL A 469 9.41 23.46 -35.94
C VAL A 469 10.52 24.49 -36.08
N VAL A 470 10.92 24.77 -37.32
CA VAL A 470 11.93 25.79 -37.63
C VAL A 470 11.26 26.95 -38.36
N CYS A 471 11.33 28.16 -37.78
CA CYS A 471 10.78 29.37 -38.38
C CYS A 471 11.92 30.22 -38.95
N LEU A 472 11.99 30.38 -40.27
CA LEU A 472 12.87 31.34 -40.93
C LEU A 472 12.14 32.68 -41.01
N VAL A 473 12.72 33.76 -40.49
CA VAL A 473 12.06 35.07 -40.42
C VAL A 473 12.93 36.16 -41.03
N GLU A 474 12.40 36.88 -42.01
CA GLU A 474 13.09 38.03 -42.58
C GLU A 474 13.13 39.19 -41.59
N THR A 475 14.31 39.47 -41.04
CA THR A 475 14.55 40.53 -40.06
C THR A 475 15.12 41.80 -40.66
N ALA A 476 15.50 41.79 -41.95
CA ALA A 476 15.84 42.98 -42.70
C ALA A 476 14.58 43.76 -43.14
N GLY A 477 14.55 45.06 -42.86
CA GLY A 477 13.44 45.96 -43.13
C GLY A 477 13.22 47.03 -42.06
N THR A 478 12.19 47.84 -42.24
CA THR A 478 11.76 48.80 -41.22
C THR A 478 11.05 48.10 -40.06
N ASP A 479 10.97 48.76 -38.90
CA ASP A 479 10.20 48.27 -37.76
C ASP A 479 8.76 47.89 -38.13
N GLN A 480 8.11 48.70 -38.96
CA GLN A 480 6.74 48.44 -39.43
C GLN A 480 6.64 47.19 -40.31
N ALA A 481 7.68 46.86 -41.08
CA ALA A 481 7.69 45.68 -41.95
C ALA A 481 8.03 44.39 -41.19
N VAL A 482 8.93 44.46 -40.20
CA VAL A 482 9.42 43.28 -39.48
C VAL A 482 8.51 42.92 -38.29
N ALA A 483 7.89 43.91 -37.62
CA ALA A 483 7.05 43.64 -36.45
C ALA A 483 5.89 42.65 -36.72
N PRO A 484 5.14 42.71 -37.83
CA PRO A 484 4.11 41.71 -38.13
C PRO A 484 4.66 40.30 -38.32
N ARG A 485 5.89 40.16 -38.85
CA ARG A 485 6.54 38.87 -39.10
C ARG A 485 6.92 38.19 -37.78
N LEU A 486 7.55 38.94 -36.87
CA LEU A 486 7.90 38.44 -35.53
C LEU A 486 6.65 38.15 -34.70
N ARG A 487 5.63 39.03 -34.77
CA ARG A 487 4.35 38.82 -34.09
C ARG A 487 3.71 37.49 -34.49
N LEU A 488 3.68 37.15 -35.77
CA LEU A 488 3.11 35.88 -36.23
C LEU A 488 3.83 34.66 -35.61
N VAL A 489 5.14 34.72 -35.46
CA VAL A 489 5.92 33.65 -34.82
C VAL A 489 5.65 33.60 -33.32
N GLU A 490 5.55 34.74 -32.64
CA GLU A 490 5.18 34.79 -31.22
C GLU A 490 3.76 34.26 -30.97
N GLU A 491 2.80 34.59 -31.84
CA GLU A 491 1.44 34.08 -31.81
C GLU A 491 1.40 32.56 -32.06
N LEU A 492 2.22 32.03 -32.97
CA LEU A 492 2.36 30.58 -33.20
C LEU A 492 2.92 29.86 -31.97
N LEU A 493 3.95 30.42 -31.35
CA LEU A 493 4.52 29.90 -30.11
C LEU A 493 3.47 29.87 -28.99
N ALA A 494 2.72 30.95 -28.81
CA ALA A 494 1.65 31.05 -27.82
C ALA A 494 0.49 30.07 -28.10
N LEU A 495 0.13 29.88 -29.36
CA LEU A 495 -0.91 28.93 -29.75
C LEU A 495 -0.53 27.48 -29.43
N VAL A 496 0.71 27.07 -29.72
CA VAL A 496 1.18 25.72 -29.40
C VAL A 496 1.27 25.50 -27.89
N GLU A 497 1.71 26.50 -27.13
CA GLU A 497 1.70 26.45 -25.67
C GLU A 497 0.29 26.28 -25.09
N ALA A 498 -0.70 26.98 -25.64
CA ALA A 498 -2.06 26.98 -25.16
C ALA A 498 -2.88 25.75 -25.58
N GLU A 499 -2.66 25.23 -26.79
CA GLU A 499 -3.59 24.28 -27.42
C GLU A 499 -2.99 22.94 -27.85
N HIS A 500 -1.67 22.80 -27.88
CA HIS A 500 -1.06 21.51 -28.21
C HIS A 500 -1.29 20.52 -27.07
N ALA A 501 -1.65 19.27 -27.38
CA ALA A 501 -1.94 18.24 -26.37
C ALA A 501 -0.73 17.88 -25.49
N ASP A 502 0.48 18.18 -25.96
CA ASP A 502 1.73 18.05 -25.20
C ASP A 502 2.74 19.10 -25.70
N PRO A 503 2.69 20.37 -25.24
CA PRO A 503 3.55 21.43 -25.77
C PRO A 503 5.04 21.14 -25.62
N GLY A 504 5.43 20.36 -24.59
CA GLY A 504 6.81 19.94 -24.37
C GLY A 504 7.35 18.95 -25.40
N SER A 505 6.47 18.28 -26.17
CA SER A 505 6.90 17.44 -27.29
C SER A 505 7.31 18.25 -28.52
N VAL A 506 6.93 19.52 -28.60
CA VAL A 506 7.27 20.44 -29.69
C VAL A 506 8.53 21.25 -29.33
N ARG A 507 9.50 21.26 -30.25
CA ARG A 507 10.73 22.04 -30.11
C ARG A 507 10.80 23.06 -31.22
N PHE A 508 11.05 24.31 -30.87
CA PHE A 508 11.12 25.41 -31.81
C PHE A 508 12.56 25.88 -32.02
N ALA A 509 12.90 26.26 -33.25
CA ALA A 509 14.03 27.13 -33.55
C ALA A 509 13.54 28.27 -34.44
N VAL A 510 13.98 29.50 -34.17
CA VAL A 510 13.69 30.66 -35.01
C VAL A 510 15.00 31.17 -35.57
N LEU A 511 15.10 31.27 -36.89
CA LEU A 511 16.26 31.74 -37.62
C LEU A 511 15.91 33.07 -38.29
N GLY A 512 16.36 34.18 -37.70
CA GLY A 512 16.23 35.51 -38.28
C GLY A 512 17.28 35.69 -39.36
N PHE A 513 16.88 36.08 -40.57
CA PHE A 513 17.83 36.36 -41.65
C PHE A 513 17.79 37.85 -42.04
N ASP A 514 18.98 38.44 -42.00
CA ASP A 514 19.29 39.80 -42.41
C ASP A 514 19.77 39.82 -43.87
N ASP A 515 20.16 40.99 -44.38
CA ASP A 515 20.66 41.11 -45.76
C ASP A 515 22.17 40.87 -45.86
N HIS A 516 22.63 40.48 -47.05
CA HIS A 516 24.06 40.44 -47.39
C HIS A 516 24.66 41.85 -47.41
N ASP A 517 25.81 42.03 -46.76
CA ASP A 517 26.62 43.26 -46.89
C ASP A 517 27.51 43.20 -48.14
N PHE A 518 26.91 43.43 -49.32
CA PHE A 518 27.63 43.42 -50.59
C PHE A 518 28.70 44.52 -50.71
N LEU A 519 28.57 45.60 -49.94
CA LEU A 519 29.46 46.77 -50.01
C LEU A 519 30.54 46.78 -48.91
N GLY A 520 30.49 45.84 -47.96
CA GLY A 520 31.37 45.82 -46.79
C GLY A 520 31.25 47.06 -45.90
N GLY A 521 30.10 47.73 -45.94
CA GLY A 521 29.87 49.05 -45.36
C GLY A 521 29.62 49.02 -43.84
N SER A 522 29.36 47.84 -43.28
CA SER A 522 29.06 47.67 -41.86
C SER A 522 30.32 47.91 -41.01
N ARG A 523 30.47 49.13 -40.47
CA ARG A 523 31.57 49.51 -39.55
C ARG A 523 31.61 48.68 -38.25
N ARG A 524 30.54 47.94 -37.94
CA ARG A 524 30.49 46.91 -36.90
C ARG A 524 30.84 45.58 -37.56
N GLY A 525 32.05 45.07 -37.32
CA GLY A 525 32.51 43.85 -37.96
C GLY A 525 31.54 42.67 -37.76
N ARG A 526 31.26 41.95 -38.87
CA ARG A 526 30.70 40.58 -38.89
C ARG A 526 29.43 40.38 -38.04
N GLU A 527 28.40 41.21 -38.18
CA GLU A 527 27.07 40.73 -37.79
C GLU A 527 26.70 39.55 -38.70
N PRO A 528 26.33 38.38 -38.14
CA PRO A 528 26.04 37.21 -38.95
C PRO A 528 24.74 37.43 -39.73
N THR A 529 24.73 37.07 -41.02
CA THR A 529 23.54 37.14 -41.88
C THR A 529 22.34 36.37 -41.30
N VAL A 530 22.60 35.39 -40.43
CA VAL A 530 21.57 34.62 -39.72
C VAL A 530 21.78 34.70 -38.21
N ARG A 531 20.72 35.06 -37.50
CA ARG A 531 20.59 35.01 -36.04
C ARG A 531 19.69 33.83 -35.67
N ALA A 532 19.98 33.16 -34.56
CA ALA A 532 19.24 31.99 -34.12
C ALA A 532 18.69 32.18 -32.71
N ALA A 533 17.46 31.71 -32.50
CA ALA A 533 16.87 31.49 -31.19
C ALA A 533 16.45 30.02 -31.08
N GLY A 534 16.90 29.31 -30.04
CA GLY A 534 16.75 27.86 -29.90
C GLY A 534 17.79 27.02 -30.68
N PRO A 535 17.57 25.70 -30.87
CA PRO A 535 16.33 24.96 -30.64
C PRO A 535 15.99 24.76 -29.15
N GLY A 536 14.75 25.04 -28.73
CA GLY A 536 14.33 24.97 -27.32
C GLY A 536 12.82 24.87 -27.12
N THR A 537 12.39 25.00 -25.87
CA THR A 537 10.95 25.11 -25.51
C THR A 537 10.40 26.47 -25.94
N VAL A 538 9.07 26.60 -25.95
CA VAL A 538 8.39 27.87 -26.26
C VAL A 538 8.92 29.03 -25.41
N ASP A 539 9.07 28.84 -24.09
CA ASP A 539 9.55 29.87 -23.19
C ASP A 539 10.99 30.29 -23.45
N GLN A 540 11.87 29.33 -23.72
CA GLN A 540 13.28 29.60 -24.02
C GLN A 540 13.41 30.43 -25.29
N VAL A 541 12.74 30.01 -26.36
CA VAL A 541 12.75 30.72 -27.65
C VAL A 541 12.13 32.11 -27.50
N ARG A 542 10.99 32.24 -26.81
CA ARG A 542 10.34 33.52 -26.58
C ARG A 542 11.22 34.49 -25.79
N ALA A 543 11.99 34.01 -24.82
CA ALA A 543 12.92 34.85 -24.07
C ALA A 543 14.02 35.43 -24.99
N GLU A 544 14.57 34.62 -25.89
CA GLU A 544 15.62 35.04 -26.84
C GLU A 544 15.09 36.02 -27.92
N LEU A 545 13.82 35.87 -28.34
CA LEU A 545 13.21 36.77 -29.34
C LEU A 545 12.99 38.21 -28.85
N ARG A 546 12.88 38.46 -27.53
CA ARG A 546 12.60 39.79 -26.96
C ARG A 546 13.63 40.86 -27.35
N ASP A 547 14.87 40.44 -27.55
CA ASP A 547 15.98 41.33 -27.87
C ASP A 547 16.22 41.48 -29.37
N TRP A 548 15.42 40.82 -30.21
CA TRP A 548 15.56 40.93 -31.65
C TRP A 548 15.13 42.31 -32.14
N ARG A 549 15.95 42.87 -33.04
CA ARG A 549 15.70 44.15 -33.68
C ARG A 549 15.85 44.02 -35.19
N PRO A 550 15.04 44.78 -35.97
CA PRO A 550 15.19 44.84 -37.42
C PRO A 550 16.57 45.33 -37.83
N SER A 551 17.05 44.84 -38.97
CA SER A 551 18.27 45.35 -39.63
C SER A 551 17.90 46.19 -40.84
N ALA A 552 18.75 47.15 -41.19
CA ALA A 552 18.55 47.97 -42.38
C ALA A 552 18.69 47.10 -43.64
N PRO A 553 17.74 47.13 -44.58
CA PRO A 553 17.87 46.39 -45.83
C PRO A 553 19.03 46.96 -46.65
N GLN A 554 19.84 46.07 -47.21
CA GLN A 554 20.98 46.38 -48.09
C GLN A 554 20.68 46.03 -49.54
N HIS A 555 19.66 45.19 -49.81
CA HIS A 555 19.32 44.76 -51.16
C HIS A 555 17.81 44.67 -51.39
N ASP A 556 17.26 45.39 -52.35
CA ASP A 556 15.81 45.56 -52.49
C ASP A 556 15.07 44.31 -53.02
N PHE A 557 15.72 43.51 -53.86
CA PHE A 557 15.03 42.49 -54.68
C PHE A 557 15.13 41.04 -54.15
N ALA A 558 15.92 40.80 -53.11
CA ALA A 558 16.14 39.48 -52.53
C ALA A 558 16.55 39.58 -51.06
N ALA A 559 16.35 38.51 -50.30
CA ALA A 559 16.77 38.37 -48.91
C ALA A 559 17.54 37.05 -48.73
N ALA A 560 18.38 36.96 -47.70
CA ALA A 560 19.30 35.83 -47.47
C ALA A 560 18.63 34.55 -46.92
N ILE A 561 17.51 34.14 -47.51
CA ILE A 561 16.77 32.91 -47.17
C ILE A 561 17.67 31.68 -47.36
N GLU A 562 18.54 31.69 -48.37
CA GLU A 562 19.48 30.60 -48.64
C GLU A 562 20.45 30.33 -47.48
N ASP A 563 20.86 31.37 -46.75
CA ASP A 563 21.70 31.22 -45.56
C ASP A 563 20.90 30.68 -44.38
N ALA A 564 19.65 31.14 -44.23
CA ALA A 564 18.74 30.63 -43.22
C ALA A 564 18.43 29.14 -43.42
N LEU A 565 18.23 28.71 -44.66
CA LEU A 565 18.07 27.31 -45.03
C LEU A 565 19.35 26.50 -44.76
N ALA A 566 20.52 27.04 -45.08
CA ALA A 566 21.80 26.40 -44.78
C ALA A 566 22.04 26.27 -43.26
N ALA A 567 21.54 27.21 -42.45
CA ALA A 567 21.56 27.12 -41.00
C ALA A 567 20.54 26.08 -40.50
N ALA A 568 19.33 26.06 -41.05
CA ALA A 568 18.28 25.10 -40.71
C ALA A 568 18.72 23.65 -40.98
N ALA A 569 19.40 23.40 -42.09
CA ALA A 569 19.94 22.08 -42.44
C ALA A 569 21.00 21.57 -41.43
N ARG A 570 21.67 22.48 -40.70
CA ARG A 570 22.67 22.16 -39.68
C ARG A 570 22.08 22.01 -38.28
N LEU A 571 20.79 22.28 -38.08
CA LEU A 571 20.16 22.11 -36.77
C LEU A 571 20.10 20.62 -36.36
N PRO A 572 20.16 20.32 -35.06
CA PRO A 572 20.13 18.95 -34.57
C PRO A 572 18.70 18.38 -34.54
N TRP A 573 18.08 18.15 -35.71
CA TRP A 573 16.73 17.57 -35.84
C TRP A 573 16.60 16.23 -35.09
N ARG A 574 15.54 16.06 -34.29
CA ARG A 574 15.27 14.84 -33.52
C ARG A 574 14.86 13.72 -34.46
N ARG A 575 15.49 12.54 -34.31
CA ARG A 575 15.07 11.34 -35.04
C ARG A 575 13.66 10.94 -34.61
N GLY A 576 12.80 10.67 -35.59
CA GLY A 576 11.40 10.27 -35.37
C GLY A 576 10.45 11.42 -35.03
N ALA A 577 10.93 12.65 -34.89
CA ALA A 577 10.06 13.82 -34.76
C ALA A 577 9.53 14.23 -36.14
N ALA A 578 8.29 14.71 -36.18
CA ALA A 578 7.76 15.39 -37.37
C ALA A 578 8.58 16.67 -37.61
N ALA A 579 9.07 16.87 -38.83
CA ALA A 579 9.81 18.06 -39.19
C ALA A 579 8.86 19.10 -39.82
N ALA A 580 9.02 20.36 -39.43
CA ALA A 580 8.23 21.49 -39.91
C ALA A 580 9.14 22.69 -40.18
N LEU A 581 8.88 23.38 -41.30
CA LEU A 581 9.60 24.57 -41.71
C LEU A 581 8.59 25.67 -42.07
N VAL A 582 8.69 26.81 -41.40
CA VAL A 582 7.90 28.01 -41.67
C VAL A 582 8.82 29.08 -42.22
N THR A 583 8.52 29.66 -43.37
CA THR A 583 9.28 30.79 -43.91
C THR A 583 8.42 32.05 -43.92
N VAL A 584 8.81 33.08 -43.19
CA VAL A 584 8.08 34.35 -43.06
C VAL A 584 8.93 35.49 -43.62
N GLY A 585 8.46 36.13 -44.69
CA GLY A 585 9.21 37.22 -45.35
C GLY A 585 8.45 37.83 -46.50
N ALA A 586 9.03 38.83 -47.16
CA ALA A 586 8.46 39.50 -48.33
C ALA A 586 9.30 39.32 -49.59
N ARG A 587 10.63 39.25 -49.46
CA ARG A 587 11.57 39.15 -50.57
C ARG A 587 11.97 37.69 -50.84
N PRO A 588 12.15 37.29 -52.13
CA PRO A 588 12.59 35.93 -52.48
C PRO A 588 14.07 35.69 -52.11
N PRO A 589 14.54 34.42 -52.09
CA PRO A 589 15.97 34.10 -51.92
C PRO A 589 16.83 34.71 -53.04
N HIS A 590 18.12 34.93 -52.76
CA HIS A 590 19.08 35.27 -53.81
C HIS A 590 19.22 34.11 -54.82
N PRO A 591 19.35 34.41 -56.13
CA PRO A 591 19.56 33.37 -57.12
C PRO A 591 20.98 32.77 -56.98
N PRO A 592 21.18 31.49 -57.37
CA PRO A 592 22.50 30.87 -57.33
C PRO A 592 23.50 31.50 -58.32
N ARG A 593 22.98 32.14 -59.38
CA ARG A 593 23.74 32.88 -60.40
C ARG A 593 22.96 34.12 -60.81
N GLN A 594 23.69 35.17 -61.22
CA GLN A 594 23.09 36.37 -61.79
C GLN A 594 22.85 36.17 -63.29
N GLU A 595 21.66 36.54 -63.76
CA GLU A 595 21.33 36.59 -65.18
C GLU A 595 21.67 37.97 -65.76
N ALA A 596 21.94 38.05 -67.07
CA ALA A 596 22.44 39.28 -67.70
C ALA A 596 21.50 40.49 -67.57
N ASP A 597 20.17 40.25 -67.54
CA ASP A 597 19.13 41.27 -67.44
C ASP A 597 18.45 41.30 -66.05
N ASP A 598 19.16 40.84 -65.01
CA ASP A 598 18.66 40.79 -63.63
C ASP A 598 19.61 41.49 -62.64
N LEU A 599 19.11 42.54 -62.00
CA LEU A 599 19.82 43.31 -60.97
C LEU A 599 19.93 42.56 -59.64
N THR A 600 19.31 41.39 -59.51
CA THR A 600 19.39 40.58 -58.29
C THR A 600 20.74 39.91 -58.17
N LEU A 601 21.53 40.34 -57.19
CA LEU A 601 22.84 39.76 -56.93
C LEU A 601 22.72 38.33 -56.36
N PRO A 602 23.66 37.42 -56.68
CA PRO A 602 23.66 36.08 -56.12
C PRO A 602 24.16 36.08 -54.68
N CYS A 603 23.87 35.00 -53.95
CA CYS A 603 24.35 34.83 -52.57
C CYS A 603 25.88 34.96 -52.48
N LEU A 604 26.39 35.75 -51.52
CA LEU A 604 27.83 35.99 -51.34
C LEU A 604 28.61 34.69 -51.07
N VAL A 605 27.99 33.74 -50.37
CA VAL A 605 28.58 32.41 -50.08
C VAL A 605 28.16 31.33 -51.08
N ARG A 606 27.47 31.72 -52.16
CA ARG A 606 27.02 30.84 -53.26
C ARG A 606 26.15 29.66 -52.79
N HIS A 607 25.35 29.86 -51.75
CA HIS A 607 24.32 28.90 -51.40
C HIS A 607 23.27 28.81 -52.53
N ASP A 608 22.96 27.59 -52.94
CA ASP A 608 21.84 27.29 -53.83
C ASP A 608 20.67 26.82 -52.96
N TRP A 609 19.71 27.73 -52.73
CA TRP A 609 18.57 27.46 -51.86
C TRP A 609 17.74 26.26 -52.33
N ARG A 610 17.65 26.01 -53.64
CA ARG A 610 16.88 24.88 -54.18
C ARG A 610 17.54 23.57 -53.78
N ARG A 611 18.84 23.45 -54.03
CA ARG A 611 19.61 22.28 -53.64
C ARG A 611 19.53 22.02 -52.13
N ILE A 612 19.70 23.07 -51.31
CA ILE A 612 19.61 22.95 -49.84
C ILE A 612 18.21 22.49 -49.41
N MET A 613 17.16 23.03 -50.02
CA MET A 613 15.78 22.63 -49.72
C MET A 613 15.50 21.19 -50.19
N ASP A 614 15.99 20.79 -51.35
CA ASP A 614 15.85 19.42 -51.86
C ASP A 614 16.56 18.41 -50.95
N ASP A 615 17.79 18.72 -50.52
CA ASP A 615 18.55 17.91 -49.57
C ASP A 615 17.82 17.81 -48.22
N LEU A 616 17.33 18.94 -47.70
CA LEU A 616 16.56 18.96 -46.44
C LEU A 616 15.24 18.19 -46.56
N ALA A 617 14.57 18.25 -47.72
CA ALA A 617 13.36 17.48 -48.00
C ALA A 617 13.65 15.98 -48.11
N ALA A 618 14.74 15.59 -48.73
CA ALA A 618 15.14 14.19 -48.84
C ALA A 618 15.55 13.59 -47.49
N GLU A 619 16.25 14.36 -46.64
CA GLU A 619 16.75 13.88 -45.36
C GLU A 619 15.70 13.90 -44.24
N ARG A 620 14.85 14.93 -44.22
CA ARG A 620 13.93 15.22 -43.10
C ARG A 620 12.47 15.24 -43.48
N GLY A 621 12.16 15.48 -44.75
CA GLY A 621 10.79 15.62 -45.26
C GLY A 621 9.93 16.62 -44.47
N PRO A 622 10.39 17.87 -44.22
CA PRO A 622 9.62 18.79 -43.41
C PRO A 622 8.33 19.21 -44.14
N ARG A 623 7.26 19.41 -43.39
CA ARG A 623 6.10 20.19 -43.87
C ARG A 623 6.52 21.65 -44.03
N ARG A 624 6.20 22.25 -45.17
CA ARG A 624 6.70 23.56 -45.63
C ARG A 624 5.57 24.55 -45.80
N VAL A 625 5.55 25.54 -44.91
CA VAL A 625 4.57 26.64 -44.95
C VAL A 625 5.33 27.94 -45.18
N ALA A 626 4.91 28.72 -46.16
CA ALA A 626 5.43 30.07 -46.38
C ALA A 626 4.35 31.11 -46.09
N VAL A 627 4.74 32.18 -45.42
CA VAL A 627 3.90 33.35 -45.15
C VAL A 627 4.55 34.56 -45.79
N ARG A 628 3.97 34.99 -46.90
CA ARG A 628 4.53 36.02 -47.78
C ARG A 628 3.90 37.37 -47.49
N GLY A 629 4.73 38.36 -47.17
CA GLY A 629 4.37 39.77 -47.15
C GLY A 629 4.63 40.47 -48.48
N GLN A 630 4.25 41.75 -48.56
CA GLN A 630 4.49 42.57 -49.74
C GLN A 630 5.91 43.18 -49.70
N PRO A 631 6.74 43.01 -50.76
CA PRO A 631 8.05 43.65 -50.81
C PRO A 631 7.91 45.17 -50.91
N SER A 632 8.86 45.91 -50.34
CA SER A 632 8.90 47.38 -50.38
C SER A 632 9.25 47.92 -51.77
N ALA A 633 9.99 47.15 -52.56
CA ALA A 633 10.35 47.48 -53.93
C ALA A 633 9.51 46.67 -54.94
N ASP A 634 9.28 47.26 -56.11
CA ASP A 634 8.69 46.55 -57.24
C ASP A 634 9.74 45.61 -57.85
N LEU A 635 9.52 44.31 -57.70
CA LEU A 635 10.42 43.27 -58.21
C LEU A 635 10.60 43.34 -59.73
N ALA A 636 9.66 43.92 -60.48
CA ALA A 636 9.82 44.11 -61.92
C ALA A 636 10.98 45.06 -62.28
N GLN A 637 11.39 45.93 -61.35
CA GLN A 637 12.57 46.79 -61.54
C GLN A 637 13.87 46.02 -61.54
N ALA A 638 13.91 44.82 -60.95
CA ALA A 638 15.09 43.96 -60.98
C ALA A 638 15.32 43.36 -62.36
N GLY A 639 14.24 43.07 -63.10
CA GLY A 639 14.29 42.43 -64.42
C GLY A 639 12.94 41.78 -64.76
N PRO A 640 12.68 41.46 -66.05
CA PRO A 640 11.38 40.97 -66.52
C PRO A 640 10.96 39.64 -65.87
N ASP A 641 11.93 38.77 -65.54
CA ASP A 641 11.67 37.44 -64.97
C ASP A 641 11.63 37.41 -63.43
N ALA A 642 12.04 38.50 -62.77
CA ALA A 642 12.16 38.55 -61.30
C ALA A 642 10.83 38.26 -60.57
N PRO A 643 9.67 38.80 -60.99
CA PRO A 643 8.38 38.45 -60.37
C PRO A 643 8.02 36.96 -60.51
N ALA A 644 8.31 36.36 -61.68
CA ALA A 644 8.05 34.94 -61.93
C ALA A 644 8.96 34.05 -61.09
N ARG A 645 10.26 34.38 -61.00
CA ARG A 645 11.22 33.70 -60.11
C ARG A 645 10.77 33.78 -58.66
N ALA A 646 10.37 34.96 -58.19
CA ALA A 646 9.91 35.15 -56.81
C ALA A 646 8.69 34.28 -56.51
N ARG A 647 7.71 34.24 -57.41
CA ARG A 647 6.53 33.35 -57.28
C ARG A 647 6.93 31.89 -57.21
N ALA A 648 7.83 31.44 -58.08
CA ALA A 648 8.32 30.06 -58.08
C ALA A 648 9.06 29.72 -56.78
N ALA A 649 9.87 30.65 -56.25
CA ALA A 649 10.57 30.45 -54.98
C ALA A 649 9.60 30.31 -53.81
N TRP A 650 8.63 31.23 -53.69
CA TRP A 650 7.63 31.17 -52.61
C TRP A 650 6.74 29.93 -52.67
N ASN A 651 6.36 29.48 -53.86
CA ASN A 651 5.63 28.22 -54.02
C ASN A 651 6.45 27.00 -53.57
N ALA A 652 7.77 27.01 -53.79
CA ALA A 652 8.65 25.92 -53.36
C ALA A 652 8.91 25.94 -51.84
N LEU A 653 9.07 27.13 -51.26
CA LEU A 653 9.24 27.34 -49.81
C LEU A 653 7.96 27.04 -49.03
N GLY A 654 6.79 27.22 -49.65
CA GLY A 654 5.47 26.94 -49.09
C GLY A 654 4.76 25.79 -49.82
N ALA A 655 5.48 24.70 -50.10
CA ALA A 655 4.94 23.60 -50.91
C ALA A 655 3.68 22.95 -50.31
N ASP A 656 3.48 23.02 -48.99
CA ASP A 656 2.29 22.51 -48.31
C ASP A 656 1.25 23.61 -48.07
N ALA A 657 1.68 24.86 -47.85
CA ALA A 657 0.82 26.04 -47.86
C ALA A 657 1.60 27.35 -48.13
N LEU A 658 0.99 28.25 -48.91
CA LEU A 658 1.46 29.61 -49.11
C LEU A 658 0.37 30.59 -48.65
N LEU A 659 0.66 31.37 -47.62
CA LEU A 659 -0.26 32.30 -46.97
C LEU A 659 0.20 33.75 -47.16
N ASP A 660 -0.74 34.69 -47.09
CA ASP A 660 -0.46 36.13 -47.16
C ASP A 660 -0.30 36.70 -45.74
N LEU A 661 0.77 37.44 -45.47
CA LEU A 661 1.09 37.96 -44.13
C LEU A 661 0.02 38.93 -43.58
N GLY A 662 -0.71 39.63 -44.46
CA GLY A 662 -1.76 40.56 -44.06
C GLY A 662 -3.04 39.87 -43.56
N THR A 663 -3.22 38.59 -43.89
CA THR A 663 -4.44 37.82 -43.56
C THR A 663 -4.17 36.50 -42.83
N ALA A 664 -2.92 36.03 -42.81
CA ALA A 664 -2.51 34.81 -42.13
C ALA A 664 -2.63 34.96 -40.61
N SER A 665 -3.14 33.91 -39.98
CA SER A 665 -3.15 33.73 -38.53
C SER A 665 -2.21 32.60 -38.11
N ALA A 666 -1.72 32.67 -36.87
CA ALA A 666 -0.93 31.60 -36.26
C ALA A 666 -1.64 30.23 -36.33
N ARG A 667 -2.97 30.20 -36.22
CA ARG A 667 -3.76 28.98 -36.35
C ARG A 667 -3.70 28.37 -37.75
N GLN A 668 -3.88 29.17 -38.81
CA GLN A 668 -3.75 28.66 -40.17
C GLN A 668 -2.36 28.07 -40.44
N VAL A 669 -1.31 28.69 -39.89
CA VAL A 669 0.06 28.14 -39.94
C VAL A 669 0.15 26.81 -39.20
N ALA A 670 -0.33 26.75 -37.95
CA ALA A 670 -0.30 25.54 -37.13
C ALA A 670 -1.10 24.37 -37.74
N ASP A 671 -2.26 24.66 -38.33
CA ASP A 671 -3.11 23.67 -39.01
C ASP A 671 -2.43 23.13 -40.27
N ALA A 672 -1.82 24.00 -41.09
CA ALA A 672 -1.07 23.58 -42.28
C ALA A 672 0.15 22.71 -41.94
N LEU A 673 0.82 23.02 -40.82
CA LEU A 673 1.89 22.19 -40.28
C LEU A 673 1.39 20.89 -39.64
N GLY A 674 0.09 20.76 -39.37
CA GLY A 674 -0.48 19.63 -38.65
C GLY A 674 -0.06 19.57 -37.17
N LEU A 675 0.27 20.71 -36.55
CA LEU A 675 0.70 20.75 -35.16
C LEU A 675 -0.45 20.50 -34.20
N LEU A 676 -1.65 20.98 -34.52
CA LEU A 676 -2.82 20.85 -33.63
C LEU A 676 -3.66 19.60 -33.92
N THR A 677 -3.35 18.87 -35.01
CA THR A 677 -4.07 17.68 -35.45
C THR A 677 -3.32 16.40 -35.06
N GLY A 678 -3.41 16.03 -33.77
CA GLY A 678 -3.00 14.71 -33.27
C GLY A 678 -4.22 13.87 -32.88
N PRO A 679 -4.15 12.53 -32.94
CA PRO A 679 -5.18 11.71 -32.30
C PRO A 679 -5.28 12.15 -30.84
N ALA A 680 -6.49 12.50 -30.40
CA ALA A 680 -6.76 12.71 -28.98
C ALA A 680 -6.23 11.47 -28.25
N GLY A 681 -5.10 11.63 -27.55
CA GLY A 681 -4.43 10.51 -26.93
C GLY A 681 -5.39 9.82 -25.98
N GLN A 682 -5.35 8.48 -25.92
CA GLN A 682 -6.08 7.78 -24.87
C GLN A 682 -5.63 8.33 -23.50
N PRO A 683 -6.56 8.57 -22.58
CA PRO A 683 -6.21 9.09 -21.27
C PRO A 683 -5.27 8.12 -20.56
N LEU A 684 -4.29 8.66 -19.83
CA LEU A 684 -3.40 7.86 -19.01
C LEU A 684 -3.94 7.83 -17.57
N PRO A 685 -4.47 6.69 -17.09
CA PRO A 685 -5.11 6.61 -15.78
C PRO A 685 -4.14 6.54 -14.59
N LEU A 686 -2.83 6.70 -14.82
CA LEU A 686 -1.78 6.63 -13.80
C LEU A 686 -0.95 7.91 -13.74
N PRO A 687 -0.45 8.30 -12.56
CA PRO A 687 0.45 9.43 -12.42
C PRO A 687 1.77 9.21 -13.18
N LEU A 688 2.39 10.30 -13.63
CA LEU A 688 3.72 10.30 -14.22
C LEU A 688 4.80 10.41 -13.15
N GLY A 689 5.91 9.68 -13.32
CA GLY A 689 7.09 9.86 -12.49
C GLY A 689 7.77 11.19 -12.81
N THR A 690 7.94 12.10 -11.85
CA THR A 690 8.70 13.33 -12.10
C THR A 690 10.17 13.00 -12.34
N GLY A 691 10.71 13.22 -13.54
CA GLY A 691 12.13 12.96 -13.81
C GLY A 691 13.02 13.62 -12.73
N ALA A 692 14.12 12.95 -12.35
CA ALA A 692 15.06 13.48 -11.36
C ALA A 692 15.65 14.83 -11.81
N ALA A 693 15.08 15.93 -11.31
CA ALA A 693 15.64 17.26 -11.37
C ALA A 693 15.34 17.94 -10.03
N GLY A 694 16.29 17.86 -9.10
CA GLY A 694 16.17 18.40 -7.76
C GLY A 694 16.92 17.57 -6.73
N ALA A 695 18.24 17.44 -6.90
CA ALA A 695 19.10 17.00 -5.81
C ALA A 695 18.87 17.93 -4.61
N ALA A 696 18.63 17.33 -3.46
CA ALA A 696 18.47 18.00 -2.17
C ALA A 696 19.53 19.09 -1.97
N THR A 697 19.11 20.32 -1.75
CA THR A 697 19.94 21.33 -1.12
C THR A 697 20.27 20.84 0.29
N GLY A 698 21.55 20.55 0.48
CA GLY A 698 22.10 20.03 1.73
C GLY A 698 21.81 20.96 2.90
N GLY A 699 21.45 20.36 4.03
CA GLY A 699 21.45 21.03 5.32
C GLY A 699 22.86 21.54 5.63
N ALA A 700 22.95 22.85 5.90
CA ALA A 700 24.11 23.44 6.54
C ALA A 700 23.87 23.46 8.06
N ARG A 701 24.77 22.78 8.77
CA ARG A 701 25.20 22.86 10.18
C ARG A 701 24.18 23.18 11.28
#